data_AF-A0A9R0SL01-F1
#
_entry.id   AF-A0A9R0SL01-F1
#
_cell.length_a   1.000
_cell.length_b   1.000
_cell.length_c   1.000
_cell.angle_alpha   90.00
_cell.angle_beta   90.00
_cell.angle_gamma   90.00
#
_symmetry.space_group_name_H-M   'P 1'
#
loop_
_entity.id
_entity.type
_entity.pdbx_description
1 polymer ?
#
loop_
_entity_poly.entity_id
_entity_poly.type
_entity_poly.pdbx_seq_one_letter_code
_entity_poly.pdbx_strand_id
1 'polypeptide(L)'
;MSSLVTAVNAALGGSSQDDQVCFLSAEAVCKISESILKSLASVLITSTFEWTRPAHFLLLPAEHEHLKLLGEQSLSANFEMAQFAFQVFERSLFALRIHEEDSVFSHILAALFIIEWECSMALTLGEENDLEGHKEEIDAETSMCNSSGVHLGATVHSKANLAEHIHAFRQSLIPSFWNDLHSDTLNRLANILAQSVRHAVFDTRDLGIDRTAALCSEWVVDMLRLICLDHIKLQSFYDILLSEGEDWPLWVKPSLQNGHASVKIQCEPLATEEIELKHQQFVAFVDKLVLNLSFGEVILGIPRNQHCSTSSSIDVTSPVSSFSRTWVAAEMICTWKWKGGSAFSTFLPSLVQYMKTESCLEVSIMPFLLDTLLEGALMHESSNWALFNVWHLSDSEIDKIQDRFLRALVALLFTTYTKECIWRESDALVLFEKLLGSLFVSSTVNRKCLRTLPFVMSTIIKPLTEKMKSGEASSCTDLVGESILSWLNEAISCLSLSTREVTQQDTEDWMQVVLSCFPLEITGGTAKLVVKFEREISDAETSLLLTLFSRYRAFYASADPSLSSSGTSLSKTAELLGVKLTAVMVGYCCTKLGEDDWCFVFRILQKWIESSVLLVEEMTDGVNDAVINRTSAVDILENLKLIACTPEELTFTFAESALVTLCCLNHVDSLHESQTLQLIRSGEYAESNNKMMENVLRLFLASGVSEAIAGSCSEEASSIIASGRVVYLHFWELVASFIIDASPQIRGCALESMKLWGLSKDSVSGLYSILFSSEPVSHLQFAAYSLLMSEPLCEVSLVNGGNPQESDMDQQSTESTPDSEKVLCLRDELSSLIEMPTSELAKTDLIARDRVNVFVAWALLLSHLQRLPLSSSSRALLLSYVQDKISPCILDCIFQHIPLRSGSGGGASASGKKKDAELVPEAKAAAEASKDAIVTCSLLPYVESLWPVGVLEMASLAGSLYGMMIRLLPSYVRTWFTGLRDRSLSSSIESLTRAWCSPPLLLDEFCQVKESVYADETFSVSVNRSAYEIIATYKKEETGIDLVIRLPSCYPLRHVEVECTRSLGISEVKCRKWLLSLTSFVRNQNGAVAEAIRTWKSNFDKEFEGVEECPICYSILHTSNHGLPRLACKTCKHKFHGACLYKWFSTSNKSTCPLCQTPF
;
A
#
# COMPACT_ATOMS: atom_id res chain seq x y z
N MET A 1 32.20 -52.93 14.35
CA MET A 1 32.11 -51.70 15.18
C MET A 1 31.20 -51.85 16.39
N SER A 2 29.93 -52.29 16.26
CA SER A 2 28.98 -52.43 17.39
C SER A 2 29.50 -53.23 18.61
N SER A 3 30.22 -54.34 18.41
CA SER A 3 30.85 -55.10 19.50
C SER A 3 31.97 -54.34 20.23
N LEU A 4 32.68 -53.46 19.50
CA LEU A 4 33.76 -52.63 20.04
C LEU A 4 33.20 -51.44 20.83
N VAL A 5 32.14 -50.77 20.32
CA VAL A 5 31.40 -49.72 21.04
C VAL A 5 30.90 -50.26 22.38
N THR A 6 30.30 -51.45 22.37
CA THR A 6 29.77 -52.07 23.58
C THR A 6 30.87 -52.41 24.59
N ALA A 7 32.05 -52.85 24.13
CA ALA A 7 33.19 -53.16 24.99
C ALA A 7 33.84 -51.91 25.60
N VAL A 8 33.97 -50.83 24.84
CA VAL A 8 34.52 -49.54 25.32
C VAL A 8 33.56 -48.89 26.33
N ASN A 9 32.26 -48.91 26.05
CA ASN A 9 31.26 -48.33 26.95
C ASN A 9 31.11 -49.12 28.26
N ALA A 10 31.24 -50.45 28.20
CA ALA A 10 31.26 -51.29 29.41
C ALA A 10 32.46 -50.99 30.33
N ALA A 11 33.54 -50.43 29.80
CA ALA A 11 34.69 -49.99 30.59
C ALA A 11 34.57 -48.56 31.10
N LEU A 12 33.91 -47.66 30.36
CA LEU A 12 33.74 -46.25 30.72
C LEU A 12 32.61 -45.99 31.73
N GLY A 13 31.53 -46.78 31.71
CA GLY A 13 30.31 -46.51 32.50
C GLY A 13 29.13 -46.04 31.62
N GLY A 14 27.93 -46.01 32.19
CA GLY A 14 26.66 -46.02 31.45
C GLY A 14 26.04 -44.67 31.08
N SER A 15 25.01 -44.77 30.24
CA SER A 15 24.23 -43.68 29.63
C SER A 15 23.13 -43.10 30.54
N SER A 16 23.09 -43.46 31.81
CA SER A 16 22.08 -43.02 32.78
C SER A 16 22.73 -42.41 34.02
N GLN A 17 22.07 -41.44 34.64
CA GLN A 17 22.60 -40.68 35.78
C GLN A 17 23.01 -41.57 36.98
N ASP A 18 22.44 -42.77 37.08
CA ASP A 18 22.69 -43.78 38.12
C ASP A 18 23.92 -44.68 37.84
N ASP A 19 24.53 -44.61 36.64
CA ASP A 19 25.61 -45.51 36.19
C ASP A 19 26.93 -44.77 35.95
N GLN A 20 27.46 -44.11 37.00
CA GLN A 20 28.68 -43.29 36.96
C GLN A 20 29.98 -44.06 37.25
N VAL A 21 29.94 -45.40 37.30
CA VAL A 21 31.11 -46.20 37.69
C VAL A 21 32.04 -46.40 36.49
N CYS A 22 33.13 -45.63 36.44
CA CYS A 22 34.20 -45.80 35.45
C CYS A 22 35.24 -46.82 35.93
N PHE A 23 35.53 -47.85 35.11
CA PHE A 23 36.56 -48.86 35.40
C PHE A 23 37.96 -48.47 34.90
N LEU A 24 38.10 -47.28 34.32
CA LEU A 24 39.33 -46.74 33.73
C LEU A 24 39.96 -45.69 34.65
N SER A 25 41.28 -45.51 34.53
CA SER A 25 41.98 -44.42 35.23
C SER A 25 41.63 -43.06 34.60
N ALA A 26 41.68 -41.99 35.39
CA ALA A 26 41.47 -40.61 34.89
C ALA A 26 42.31 -40.30 33.63
N GLU A 27 43.60 -40.69 33.62
CA GLU A 27 44.48 -40.51 32.45
C GLU A 27 44.00 -41.27 31.20
N ALA A 28 43.41 -42.45 31.37
CA ALA A 28 42.83 -43.21 30.26
C ALA A 28 41.53 -42.55 29.75
N VAL A 29 40.70 -42.00 30.63
CA VAL A 29 39.48 -41.25 30.28
C VAL A 29 39.82 -39.97 29.53
N CYS A 30 40.84 -39.20 29.94
CA CYS A 30 41.30 -38.01 29.22
C CYS A 30 41.79 -38.37 27.80
N LYS A 31 42.61 -39.43 27.65
CA LYS A 31 43.08 -39.89 26.33
C LYS A 31 41.96 -40.37 25.42
N ILE A 32 40.94 -41.02 25.98
CA ILE A 32 39.74 -41.42 25.23
C ILE A 32 38.95 -40.18 24.79
N SER A 33 38.77 -39.20 25.67
CA SER A 33 38.08 -37.94 25.38
C SER A 33 38.80 -37.15 24.28
N GLU A 34 40.13 -37.05 24.34
CA GLU A 34 40.94 -36.44 23.27
C GLU A 34 40.82 -37.19 21.94
N SER A 35 40.72 -38.53 21.99
CA SER A 35 40.52 -39.34 20.78
C SER A 35 39.13 -39.12 20.18
N ILE A 36 38.09 -39.02 21.02
CA ILE A 36 36.72 -38.69 20.59
C ILE A 36 36.71 -37.31 19.92
N LEU A 37 37.31 -36.31 20.56
CA LEU A 37 37.40 -34.96 20.01
C LEU A 37 38.12 -34.93 18.65
N LYS A 38 39.27 -35.61 18.51
CA LYS A 38 40.00 -35.70 17.24
C LYS A 38 39.18 -36.36 16.14
N SER A 39 38.49 -37.46 16.44
CA SER A 39 37.62 -38.14 15.48
C SER A 39 36.45 -37.27 15.04
N LEU A 40 35.80 -36.54 15.96
CA LEU A 40 34.74 -35.59 15.60
C LEU A 40 35.29 -34.39 14.79
N ALA A 41 36.37 -33.76 15.25
CA ALA A 41 36.96 -32.59 14.60
C ALA A 41 37.49 -32.89 13.18
N SER A 42 37.93 -34.13 12.91
CA SER A 42 38.44 -34.55 11.59
C SER A 42 37.43 -34.36 10.44
N VAL A 43 36.13 -34.36 10.75
CA VAL A 43 35.06 -34.12 9.76
C VAL A 43 35.11 -32.70 9.21
N LEU A 44 35.52 -31.74 10.03
CA LEU A 44 35.52 -30.32 9.69
C LEU A 44 36.67 -29.93 8.75
N ILE A 45 37.83 -30.60 8.86
CA ILE A 45 38.96 -30.43 7.92
C ILE A 45 38.55 -30.83 6.51
N THR A 46 37.66 -31.82 6.39
CA THR A 46 37.21 -32.37 5.11
C THR A 46 36.01 -31.65 4.50
N SER A 47 35.48 -30.62 5.17
CA SER A 47 34.39 -29.82 4.62
C SER A 47 34.84 -28.96 3.43
N THR A 48 33.88 -28.65 2.56
CA THR A 48 34.05 -27.73 1.43
C THR A 48 33.95 -26.26 1.84
N PHE A 49 33.35 -25.96 2.99
CA PHE A 49 33.17 -24.59 3.46
C PHE A 49 34.45 -24.04 4.10
N GLU A 50 34.80 -22.78 3.80
CA GLU A 50 36.06 -22.18 4.27
C GLU A 50 36.09 -21.95 5.79
N TRP A 51 34.93 -21.63 6.39
CA TRP A 51 34.78 -21.30 7.81
C TRP A 51 35.06 -22.47 8.78
N THR A 52 34.99 -23.71 8.30
CA THR A 52 35.17 -24.91 9.13
C THR A 52 36.62 -25.11 9.54
N ARG A 53 37.57 -24.54 8.78
CA ARG A 53 39.00 -24.59 9.10
C ARG A 53 39.32 -23.75 10.35
N PRO A 54 38.95 -22.46 10.44
CA PRO A 54 39.00 -21.70 11.69
C PRO A 54 38.28 -22.41 12.85
N ALA A 55 37.07 -22.92 12.64
CA ALA A 55 36.31 -23.62 13.68
C ALA A 55 37.04 -24.89 14.18
N HIS A 56 37.71 -25.63 13.29
CA HIS A 56 38.55 -26.76 13.66
C HIS A 56 39.73 -26.33 14.56
N PHE A 57 40.38 -25.19 14.29
CA PHE A 57 41.46 -24.68 15.13
C PHE A 57 40.97 -24.23 16.52
N LEU A 58 39.73 -23.75 16.62
CA LEU A 58 39.10 -23.46 17.93
C LEU A 58 38.88 -24.73 18.75
N LEU A 59 38.63 -25.87 18.09
CA LEU A 59 38.43 -27.16 18.74
C LEU A 59 39.73 -27.81 19.23
N LEU A 60 40.85 -27.57 18.55
CA LEU A 60 42.17 -28.18 18.84
C LEU A 60 43.29 -27.12 18.84
N PRO A 61 43.47 -26.35 19.93
CA PRO A 61 44.55 -25.38 20.06
C PRO A 61 45.94 -26.03 20.03
N ALA A 62 46.97 -25.28 19.59
CA ALA A 62 48.32 -25.74 19.25
C ALA A 62 49.10 -26.51 20.35
N GLU A 63 48.64 -26.56 21.61
CA GLU A 63 49.30 -27.34 22.68
C GLU A 63 49.20 -28.88 22.49
N HIS A 64 48.41 -29.36 21.52
CA HIS A 64 48.26 -30.78 21.19
C HIS A 64 49.05 -31.25 19.93
N GLU A 65 50.09 -30.52 19.51
CA GLU A 65 50.92 -30.80 18.32
C GLU A 65 51.64 -32.17 18.28
N HIS A 66 51.62 -32.97 19.35
CA HIS A 66 52.29 -34.28 19.36
C HIS A 66 51.49 -35.44 18.75
N LEU A 67 50.30 -35.21 18.18
CA LEU A 67 49.49 -36.27 17.57
C LEU A 67 49.35 -36.03 16.07
N LYS A 68 50.11 -36.81 15.29
CA LYS A 68 50.13 -36.85 13.83
C LYS A 68 48.74 -36.63 13.23
N LEU A 69 48.63 -35.66 12.32
CA LEU A 69 47.51 -35.51 11.40
C LEU A 69 47.13 -36.89 10.83
N LEU A 70 45.90 -37.33 11.07
CA LEU A 70 45.19 -38.28 10.19
C LEU A 70 44.83 -37.55 8.88
N GLY A 71 45.81 -36.94 8.22
CA GLY A 71 45.71 -36.49 6.85
C GLY A 71 45.96 -37.71 5.96
N GLU A 72 45.12 -37.91 4.93
CA GLU A 72 45.14 -39.03 3.97
C GLU A 72 44.30 -40.28 4.33
N GLN A 73 43.12 -40.10 4.91
CA GLN A 73 42.05 -41.13 4.85
C GLN A 73 40.88 -40.66 3.99
N SER A 74 40.15 -41.58 3.37
CA SER A 74 39.01 -41.27 2.49
C SER A 74 37.89 -40.56 3.25
N LEU A 75 37.19 -39.62 2.59
CA LEU A 75 36.05 -38.86 3.17
C LEU A 75 35.07 -39.76 3.95
N SER A 76 34.71 -40.92 3.39
CA SER A 76 33.82 -41.90 4.02
C SER A 76 34.36 -42.47 5.34
N ALA A 77 35.67 -42.66 5.45
CA ALA A 77 36.30 -43.23 6.65
C ALA A 77 36.26 -42.24 7.82
N ASN A 78 36.40 -40.93 7.55
CA ASN A 78 36.31 -39.89 8.58
C ASN A 78 34.90 -39.79 9.19
N PHE A 79 33.85 -39.89 8.37
CA PHE A 79 32.47 -39.91 8.86
C PHE A 79 32.15 -41.17 9.67
N GLU A 80 32.62 -42.34 9.24
CA GLU A 80 32.46 -43.59 10.01
C GLU A 80 33.17 -43.52 11.37
N MET A 81 34.38 -42.93 11.42
CA MET A 81 35.09 -42.70 12.67
C MET A 81 34.39 -41.69 13.58
N ALA A 82 33.85 -40.60 13.03
CA ALA A 82 33.09 -39.62 13.79
C ALA A 82 31.78 -40.21 14.33
N GLN A 83 31.07 -41.02 13.54
CA GLN A 83 29.88 -41.74 13.97
C GLN A 83 30.18 -42.73 15.09
N PHE A 84 31.29 -43.47 14.98
CA PHE A 84 31.77 -44.35 16.05
C PHE A 84 32.10 -43.56 17.32
N ALA A 85 32.82 -42.43 17.21
CA ALA A 85 33.18 -41.58 18.34
C ALA A 85 31.94 -40.97 19.02
N PHE A 86 30.95 -40.52 18.24
CA PHE A 86 29.68 -40.02 18.75
C PHE A 86 28.89 -41.09 19.51
N GLN A 87 28.79 -42.32 18.99
CA GLN A 87 28.11 -43.44 19.67
C GLN A 87 28.78 -43.84 20.99
N VAL A 88 30.11 -43.69 21.08
CA VAL A 88 30.85 -43.89 22.33
C VAL A 88 30.51 -42.75 23.30
N PHE A 89 30.55 -41.49 22.85
CA PHE A 89 30.23 -40.32 23.67
C PHE A 89 28.78 -40.34 24.20
N GLU A 90 27.79 -40.55 23.33
CA GLU A 90 26.36 -40.63 23.66
C GLU A 90 26.11 -41.61 24.82
N ARG A 91 26.75 -42.78 24.75
CA ARG A 91 26.54 -43.87 25.72
C ARG A 91 27.40 -43.76 26.98
N SER A 92 28.33 -42.80 27.04
CA SER A 92 29.24 -42.58 28.16
C SER A 92 29.23 -41.14 28.70
N LEU A 93 28.25 -40.31 28.30
CA LEU A 93 28.12 -38.89 28.64
C LEU A 93 28.34 -38.60 30.13
N PHE A 94 27.66 -39.32 31.02
CA PHE A 94 27.71 -39.08 32.46
C PHE A 94 29.04 -39.48 33.09
N ALA A 95 29.73 -40.48 32.53
CA ALA A 95 31.07 -40.87 32.97
C ALA A 95 32.15 -39.88 32.50
N LEU A 96 32.02 -39.36 31.28
CA LEU A 96 32.92 -38.34 30.73
C LEU A 96 32.74 -36.99 31.43
N ARG A 97 31.54 -36.69 31.94
CA ARG A 97 31.24 -35.49 32.73
C ARG A 97 31.98 -35.43 34.08
N ILE A 98 32.43 -36.57 34.64
CA ILE A 98 33.17 -36.58 35.92
C ILE A 98 34.46 -35.74 35.84
N HIS A 99 35.01 -35.57 34.64
CA HIS A 99 36.19 -34.73 34.36
C HIS A 99 35.83 -33.43 33.61
N GLU A 100 34.72 -32.80 33.98
CA GLU A 100 34.22 -31.56 33.35
C GLU A 100 35.18 -30.36 33.48
N GLU A 101 36.10 -30.36 34.45
CA GLU A 101 37.14 -29.33 34.60
C GLU A 101 38.17 -29.34 33.44
N ASP A 102 38.32 -30.47 32.73
CA ASP A 102 39.17 -30.59 31.56
C ASP A 102 38.52 -29.86 30.37
N SER A 103 39.31 -29.03 29.68
CA SER A 103 38.85 -28.24 28.53
C SER A 103 38.17 -29.12 27.46
N VAL A 104 38.65 -30.35 27.29
CA VAL A 104 38.22 -31.31 26.26
C VAL A 104 36.71 -31.53 26.24
N PHE A 105 36.03 -31.56 27.40
CA PHE A 105 34.57 -31.80 27.43
C PHE A 105 33.78 -30.68 26.75
N SER A 106 34.13 -29.42 27.01
CA SER A 106 33.53 -28.26 26.32
C SER A 106 33.80 -28.25 24.82
N HIS A 107 34.98 -28.70 24.38
CA HIS A 107 35.32 -28.80 22.95
C HIS A 107 34.56 -29.95 22.27
N ILE A 108 34.33 -31.09 22.94
CA ILE A 108 33.49 -32.17 22.40
C ILE A 108 32.05 -31.67 22.19
N LEU A 109 31.47 -30.99 23.20
CA LEU A 109 30.14 -30.40 23.07
C LEU A 109 30.09 -29.39 21.92
N ALA A 110 31.09 -28.51 21.79
CA ALA A 110 31.16 -27.55 20.70
C ALA A 110 31.26 -28.23 19.31
N ALA A 111 32.04 -29.32 19.20
CA ALA A 111 32.17 -30.08 17.96
C ALA A 111 30.83 -30.66 17.50
N LEU A 112 29.95 -31.08 18.41
CA LEU A 112 28.61 -31.58 18.06
C LEU A 112 27.75 -30.51 17.39
N PHE A 113 27.72 -29.30 17.94
CA PHE A 113 27.01 -28.17 17.32
C PHE A 113 27.60 -27.82 15.94
N ILE A 114 28.93 -27.69 15.85
CA ILE A 114 29.60 -27.25 14.61
C ILE A 114 29.40 -28.26 13.47
N ILE A 115 29.45 -29.56 13.76
CA ILE A 115 29.18 -30.61 12.77
C ILE A 115 27.73 -30.51 12.27
N GLU A 116 26.77 -30.31 13.17
CA GLU A 116 25.37 -30.15 12.81
C GLU A 116 25.12 -28.91 11.93
N TRP A 117 25.72 -27.78 12.30
CA TRP A 117 25.65 -26.52 11.55
C TRP A 117 26.24 -26.65 10.14
N GLU A 118 27.42 -27.24 10.02
CA GLU A 118 28.08 -27.50 8.74
C GLU A 118 27.24 -28.44 7.84
N CYS A 119 26.56 -29.43 8.43
CA CYS A 119 25.64 -30.29 7.70
C CYS A 119 24.36 -29.57 7.26
N SER A 120 23.76 -28.75 8.13
CA SER A 120 22.59 -27.93 7.82
C SER A 120 22.87 -26.96 6.66
N MET A 121 24.05 -26.33 6.66
CA MET A 121 24.48 -25.46 5.57
C MET A 121 24.71 -26.24 4.26
N ALA A 122 25.31 -27.42 4.33
CA ALA A 122 25.51 -28.28 3.16
C ALA A 122 24.19 -28.76 2.53
N LEU A 123 23.18 -29.09 3.34
CA LEU A 123 21.85 -29.48 2.86
C LEU A 123 21.15 -28.32 2.15
N THR A 124 21.22 -27.13 2.74
CA THR A 124 20.61 -25.92 2.15
C THR A 124 21.25 -25.55 0.81
N LEU A 125 22.56 -25.73 0.68
CA LEU A 125 23.28 -25.54 -0.58
C LEU A 125 22.85 -26.56 -1.66
N GLY A 126 22.54 -27.80 -1.26
CA GLY A 126 22.00 -28.81 -2.16
C GLY A 126 20.64 -28.39 -2.76
N GLU A 127 19.75 -27.85 -1.93
CA GLU A 127 18.44 -27.38 -2.35
C GLU A 127 18.51 -26.17 -3.32
N GLU A 128 19.50 -25.27 -3.17
CA GLU A 128 19.69 -24.15 -4.11
C GLU A 128 20.14 -24.62 -5.49
N ASN A 129 21.09 -25.55 -5.54
CA ASN A 129 21.58 -26.09 -6.81
C ASN A 129 20.46 -26.84 -7.58
N ASP A 130 19.57 -27.53 -6.87
CA ASP A 130 18.41 -28.19 -7.48
C ASP A 130 17.37 -27.17 -8.01
N LEU A 131 17.17 -26.05 -7.32
CA LEU A 131 16.26 -24.97 -7.73
C LEU A 131 16.80 -24.14 -8.91
N GLU A 132 18.11 -23.92 -8.99
CA GLU A 132 18.76 -23.24 -10.13
C GLU A 132 18.89 -24.17 -11.35
N GLY A 133 19.16 -25.46 -11.15
CA GLY A 133 19.12 -26.46 -12.23
C GLY A 133 17.76 -26.54 -12.92
N HIS A 134 16.66 -26.37 -12.18
CA HIS A 134 15.31 -26.27 -12.75
C HIS A 134 15.00 -24.96 -13.48
N LYS A 135 15.79 -23.89 -13.26
CA LYS A 135 15.70 -22.65 -14.07
C LYS A 135 16.48 -22.76 -15.38
N GLU A 136 17.64 -23.43 -15.38
CA GLU A 136 18.46 -23.62 -16.58
C GLU A 136 17.97 -24.75 -17.50
N GLU A 137 17.26 -25.76 -16.97
CA GLU A 137 16.65 -26.83 -17.78
C GLU A 137 15.49 -26.37 -18.68
N ILE A 138 15.02 -25.12 -18.54
CA ILE A 138 14.05 -24.54 -19.48
C ILE A 138 14.73 -24.02 -20.76
N ASP A 139 16.06 -23.84 -20.79
CA ASP A 139 16.77 -23.20 -21.90
C ASP A 139 17.84 -24.05 -22.63
N ALA A 140 18.04 -25.33 -22.31
CA ALA A 140 19.01 -26.15 -23.04
C ALA A 140 18.68 -27.66 -23.14
N GLU A 141 17.88 -28.05 -24.14
CA GLU A 141 17.94 -29.40 -24.71
C GLU A 141 19.26 -29.59 -25.47
N THR A 142 20.32 -30.09 -24.82
CA THR A 142 21.28 -31.10 -25.33
C THR A 142 22.59 -31.11 -24.52
N SER A 143 22.82 -32.15 -23.73
CA SER A 143 23.99 -33.04 -23.88
C SER A 143 24.01 -34.12 -22.80
N MET A 144 24.41 -35.32 -23.20
CA MET A 144 24.55 -36.47 -22.32
C MET A 144 25.85 -36.43 -21.50
N CYS A 145 25.75 -37.06 -20.33
CA CYS A 145 26.80 -37.76 -19.57
C CYS A 145 27.56 -36.93 -18.53
N ASN A 146 27.32 -37.21 -17.25
CA ASN A 146 28.38 -37.28 -16.23
C ASN A 146 27.98 -38.22 -15.08
N SER A 147 28.73 -39.31 -14.94
CA SER A 147 28.59 -40.33 -13.90
C SER A 147 29.24 -39.92 -12.56
N SER A 148 29.22 -38.63 -12.20
CA SER A 148 29.75 -38.09 -10.93
C SER A 148 28.71 -37.98 -9.81
N GLY A 149 27.40 -37.98 -10.14
CA GLY A 149 26.32 -37.77 -9.16
C GLY A 149 26.10 -38.91 -8.16
N VAL A 150 26.48 -40.15 -8.48
CA VAL A 150 26.21 -41.32 -7.63
C VAL A 150 27.11 -41.35 -6.38
N HIS A 151 28.31 -40.78 -6.45
CA HIS A 151 29.25 -40.78 -5.32
C HIS A 151 29.01 -39.63 -4.33
N LEU A 152 28.49 -38.49 -4.82
CA LEU A 152 28.16 -37.31 -4.01
C LEU A 152 26.91 -37.55 -3.15
N GLY A 153 25.88 -38.19 -3.70
CA GLY A 153 24.64 -38.51 -2.96
C GLY A 153 24.83 -39.46 -1.78
N ALA A 154 25.76 -40.42 -1.88
CA ALA A 154 26.06 -41.35 -0.78
C ALA A 154 26.78 -40.67 0.40
N THR A 155 27.65 -39.69 0.13
CA THR A 155 28.40 -38.94 1.16
C THR A 155 27.52 -37.90 1.86
N VAL A 156 26.64 -37.22 1.12
CA VAL A 156 25.63 -36.31 1.68
C VAL A 156 24.67 -37.07 2.61
N HIS A 157 24.24 -38.29 2.24
CA HIS A 157 23.35 -39.10 3.07
C HIS A 157 24.00 -39.58 4.39
N SER A 158 25.25 -40.04 4.36
CA SER A 158 25.97 -40.42 5.61
C SER A 158 26.18 -39.24 6.55
N LYS A 159 26.41 -38.05 5.98
CA LYS A 159 26.63 -36.80 6.70
C LYS A 159 25.34 -36.28 7.34
N ALA A 160 24.24 -36.26 6.60
CA ALA A 160 22.91 -35.91 7.10
C ALA A 160 22.46 -36.84 8.22
N ASN A 161 22.67 -38.16 8.07
CA ASN A 161 22.36 -39.14 9.10
C ASN A 161 23.13 -38.86 10.41
N LEU A 162 24.44 -38.56 10.34
CA LEU A 162 25.22 -38.23 11.56
C LEU A 162 24.68 -36.97 12.25
N ALA A 163 24.42 -35.91 11.49
CA ALA A 163 23.88 -34.65 12.03
C ALA A 163 22.49 -34.83 12.66
N GLU A 164 21.60 -35.62 12.04
CA GLU A 164 20.27 -35.92 12.58
C GLU A 164 20.35 -36.66 13.92
N HIS A 165 21.28 -37.63 14.06
CA HIS A 165 21.50 -38.32 15.33
C HIS A 165 22.07 -37.38 16.41
N ILE A 166 22.99 -36.49 16.04
CA ILE A 166 23.54 -35.47 16.95
C ILE A 166 22.46 -34.50 17.41
N HIS A 167 21.65 -33.99 16.49
CA HIS A 167 20.54 -33.08 16.77
C HIS A 167 19.52 -33.73 17.70
N ALA A 168 19.05 -34.94 17.37
CA ALA A 168 18.10 -35.70 18.19
C ALA A 168 18.64 -35.95 19.61
N PHE A 169 19.93 -36.27 19.74
CA PHE A 169 20.59 -36.41 21.02
C PHE A 169 20.60 -35.09 21.81
N ARG A 170 21.03 -33.98 21.19
CA ARG A 170 21.05 -32.66 21.86
C ARG A 170 19.67 -32.23 22.35
N GLN A 171 18.63 -32.44 21.56
CA GLN A 171 17.24 -32.13 21.92
C GLN A 171 16.69 -33.09 23.00
N SER A 172 17.21 -34.31 23.11
CA SER A 172 16.83 -35.26 24.16
C SER A 172 17.37 -34.90 25.55
N LEU A 173 18.40 -34.05 25.62
CA LEU A 173 18.98 -33.58 26.88
C LEU A 173 18.05 -32.54 27.52
N ILE A 174 17.57 -32.83 28.74
CA ILE A 174 16.68 -31.95 29.51
C ILE A 174 17.40 -30.60 29.79
N PRO A 175 16.72 -29.45 29.77
CA PRO A 175 17.34 -28.14 30.08
C PRO A 175 18.12 -28.08 31.40
N SER A 176 17.76 -28.91 32.39
CA SER A 176 18.52 -29.04 33.65
C SER A 176 19.95 -29.55 33.43
N PHE A 177 20.19 -30.42 32.45
CA PHE A 177 21.53 -30.92 32.12
C PHE A 177 22.47 -29.76 31.78
N TRP A 178 22.02 -28.85 30.90
CA TRP A 178 22.80 -27.70 30.46
C TRP A 178 23.02 -26.69 31.59
N ASN A 179 22.03 -26.51 32.46
CA ASN A 179 22.13 -25.62 33.62
C ASN A 179 23.05 -26.16 34.73
N ASP A 180 23.20 -27.48 34.83
CA ASP A 180 24.04 -28.12 35.84
C ASP A 180 25.53 -28.16 35.44
N LEU A 181 25.90 -27.67 34.24
CA LEU A 181 27.29 -27.60 33.79
C LEU A 181 28.08 -26.54 34.57
N HIS A 182 29.38 -26.80 34.77
CA HIS A 182 30.31 -25.88 35.42
C HIS A 182 30.41 -24.57 34.63
N SER A 183 30.51 -23.44 35.35
CA SER A 183 30.50 -22.11 34.73
C SER A 183 31.65 -21.93 33.72
N ASP A 184 32.83 -22.49 33.98
CA ASP A 184 33.96 -22.41 33.05
C ASP A 184 33.73 -23.21 31.77
N THR A 185 33.06 -24.36 31.88
CA THR A 185 32.69 -25.23 30.74
C THR A 185 31.68 -24.53 29.84
N LEU A 186 30.65 -23.92 30.44
CA LEU A 186 29.66 -23.12 29.73
C LEU A 186 30.27 -21.91 29.04
N ASN A 187 31.17 -21.18 29.71
CA ASN A 187 31.84 -20.01 29.13
C ASN A 187 32.76 -20.39 27.95
N ARG A 188 33.51 -21.49 28.08
CA ARG A 188 34.34 -22.01 26.98
C ARG A 188 33.49 -22.46 25.80
N LEU A 189 32.43 -23.21 26.06
CA LEU A 189 31.48 -23.65 25.04
C LEU A 189 30.86 -22.45 24.30
N ALA A 190 30.30 -21.49 25.05
CA ALA A 190 29.70 -20.28 24.48
C ALA A 190 30.69 -19.47 23.63
N ASN A 191 31.95 -19.36 24.07
CA ASN A 191 33.00 -18.67 23.32
C ASN A 191 33.32 -19.38 21.99
N ILE A 192 33.57 -20.70 22.02
CA ILE A 192 33.87 -21.48 20.81
C ILE A 192 32.71 -21.39 19.81
N LEU A 193 31.47 -21.50 20.29
CA LEU A 193 30.27 -21.42 19.45
C LEU A 193 30.08 -20.02 18.87
N ALA A 194 30.23 -18.95 19.66
CA ALA A 194 30.13 -17.57 19.18
C ALA A 194 31.16 -17.27 18.07
N GLN A 195 32.42 -17.67 18.28
CA GLN A 195 33.48 -17.50 17.28
C GLN A 195 33.23 -18.34 16.02
N SER A 196 32.72 -19.57 16.18
CA SER A 196 32.36 -20.44 15.04
C SER A 196 31.24 -19.84 14.19
N VAL A 197 30.21 -19.25 14.82
CA VAL A 197 29.14 -18.53 14.10
C VAL A 197 29.72 -17.32 13.36
N ARG A 198 30.62 -16.54 13.98
CA ARG A 198 31.27 -15.41 13.30
C ARG A 198 32.02 -15.86 12.04
N HIS A 199 32.83 -16.92 12.13
CA HIS A 199 33.51 -17.49 10.97
C HIS A 199 32.54 -17.94 9.90
N ALA A 200 31.44 -18.61 10.28
CA ALA A 200 30.42 -19.05 9.33
C ALA A 200 29.78 -17.87 8.59
N VAL A 201 29.51 -16.76 9.27
CA VAL A 201 28.92 -15.56 8.63
C VAL A 201 29.90 -14.86 7.69
N PHE A 202 31.17 -14.71 8.09
CA PHE A 202 32.17 -13.96 7.31
C PHE A 202 32.80 -14.74 6.16
N ASP A 203 33.02 -16.05 6.33
CA ASP A 203 33.84 -16.84 5.41
C ASP A 203 32.99 -17.72 4.47
N THR A 204 31.66 -17.70 4.58
CA THR A 204 30.77 -18.44 3.65
C THR A 204 30.55 -17.64 2.37
N ARG A 205 31.02 -18.18 1.24
CA ARG A 205 30.83 -17.58 -0.10
C ARG A 205 29.86 -18.35 -1.01
N ASP A 206 29.68 -19.64 -0.73
CA ASP A 206 28.95 -20.56 -1.62
C ASP A 206 27.42 -20.42 -1.50
N LEU A 207 26.93 -19.85 -0.40
CA LEU A 207 25.50 -19.70 -0.11
C LEU A 207 25.11 -18.20 -0.13
N GLY A 208 23.90 -17.90 -0.61
CA GLY A 208 23.38 -16.53 -0.64
C GLY A 208 23.36 -15.86 0.75
N ILE A 209 23.70 -14.56 0.81
CA ILE A 209 23.84 -13.77 2.05
C ILE A 209 22.63 -13.91 2.99
N ASP A 210 21.41 -13.78 2.47
CA ASP A 210 20.17 -13.85 3.27
C ASP A 210 19.95 -15.23 3.90
N ARG A 211 20.28 -16.31 3.17
CA ARG A 211 20.16 -17.68 3.69
C ARG A 211 21.23 -17.99 4.72
N THR A 212 22.48 -17.58 4.48
CA THR A 212 23.58 -17.70 5.45
C THR A 212 23.21 -16.99 6.76
N ALA A 213 22.70 -15.76 6.67
CA ALA A 213 22.24 -14.98 7.81
C ALA A 213 21.07 -15.68 8.55
N ALA A 214 20.07 -16.19 7.83
CA ALA A 214 18.95 -16.91 8.41
C ALA A 214 19.40 -18.16 9.18
N LEU A 215 20.17 -19.04 8.55
CA LEU A 215 20.69 -20.25 9.17
C LEU A 215 21.53 -19.95 10.41
N CYS A 216 22.49 -19.03 10.31
CA CYS A 216 23.35 -18.67 11.44
C CYS A 216 22.53 -18.07 12.59
N SER A 217 21.47 -17.31 12.30
CA SER A 217 20.58 -16.78 13.34
C SER A 217 19.76 -17.88 14.02
N GLU A 218 19.28 -18.87 13.27
CA GLU A 218 18.58 -20.04 13.81
C GLU A 218 19.49 -20.89 14.70
N TRP A 219 20.76 -21.04 14.32
CA TRP A 219 21.77 -21.74 15.13
C TRP A 219 21.95 -21.09 16.50
N VAL A 220 22.02 -19.76 16.55
CA VAL A 220 22.12 -19.01 17.82
C VAL A 220 20.84 -19.16 18.64
N VAL A 221 19.66 -19.10 18.01
CA VAL A 221 18.37 -19.29 18.69
C VAL A 221 18.24 -20.70 19.28
N ASP A 222 18.59 -21.74 18.53
CA ASP A 222 18.59 -23.13 19.00
C ASP A 222 19.59 -23.31 20.15
N MET A 223 20.79 -22.73 20.02
CA MET A 223 21.80 -22.76 21.07
C MET A 223 21.32 -22.10 22.36
N LEU A 224 20.77 -20.88 22.31
CA LEU A 224 20.27 -20.15 23.49
C LEU A 224 19.04 -20.82 24.11
N ARG A 225 18.23 -21.52 23.31
CA ARG A 225 17.11 -22.33 23.82
C ARG A 225 17.60 -23.50 24.67
N LEU A 226 18.70 -24.14 24.29
CA LEU A 226 19.27 -25.28 25.01
C LEU A 226 20.17 -24.85 26.17
N ILE A 227 21.03 -23.88 25.92
CA ILE A 227 22.00 -23.33 26.88
C ILE A 227 21.39 -22.06 27.50
N CYS A 228 20.63 -22.22 28.59
CA CYS A 228 20.03 -21.09 29.29
C CYS A 228 21.13 -20.27 30.00
N LEU A 229 21.56 -19.18 29.37
CA LEU A 229 22.53 -18.26 29.96
C LEU A 229 21.85 -17.32 30.96
N ASP A 230 22.49 -17.11 32.11
CA ASP A 230 22.12 -16.00 32.99
C ASP A 230 22.42 -14.64 32.31
N HIS A 231 21.88 -13.54 32.86
CA HIS A 231 22.05 -12.21 32.26
C HIS A 231 23.53 -11.86 32.05
N ILE A 232 24.45 -12.21 32.96
CA ILE A 232 25.87 -11.85 32.84
C ILE A 232 26.53 -12.64 31.70
N LYS A 233 26.25 -13.95 31.61
CA LYS A 233 26.79 -14.81 30.56
C LYS A 233 26.19 -14.51 29.19
N LEU A 234 24.92 -14.13 29.13
CA LEU A 234 24.28 -13.70 27.88
C LEU A 234 24.96 -12.44 27.33
N GLN A 235 25.27 -11.47 28.20
CA GLN A 235 26.03 -10.28 27.81
C GLN A 235 27.42 -10.67 27.31
N SER A 236 28.15 -11.51 28.04
CA SER A 236 29.47 -12.00 27.62
C SER A 236 29.43 -12.73 26.29
N PHE A 237 28.38 -13.49 26.00
CA PHE A 237 28.20 -14.18 24.72
C PHE A 237 28.04 -13.17 23.59
N TYR A 238 27.16 -12.18 23.74
CA TYR A 238 26.97 -11.15 22.72
C TYR A 238 28.18 -10.22 22.56
N ASP A 239 28.95 -9.99 23.63
CA ASP A 239 30.19 -9.21 23.56
C ASP A 239 31.25 -9.91 22.68
N ILE A 240 31.26 -11.25 22.65
CA ILE A 240 32.11 -12.04 21.75
C ILE A 240 31.48 -12.11 20.36
N LEU A 241 30.19 -12.47 20.27
CA LEU A 241 29.51 -12.68 18.99
C LEU A 241 29.49 -11.40 18.14
N LEU A 242 29.25 -10.24 18.75
CA LEU A 242 29.14 -8.94 18.08
C LEU A 242 30.41 -8.09 18.24
N SER A 243 31.54 -8.69 18.66
CA SER A 243 32.79 -7.95 18.88
C SER A 243 33.29 -7.25 17.61
N GLU A 244 34.10 -6.21 17.79
CA GLU A 244 34.85 -5.62 16.68
C GLU A 244 35.88 -6.60 16.11
N GLY A 245 36.18 -6.44 14.83
CA GLY A 245 37.13 -7.22 14.03
C GLY A 245 37.67 -6.40 12.85
N GLU A 246 38.36 -7.05 11.93
CA GLU A 246 38.91 -6.39 10.73
C GLU A 246 37.82 -6.02 9.72
N ASP A 247 36.81 -6.90 9.57
CA ASP A 247 35.75 -6.79 8.56
C ASP A 247 34.43 -6.18 9.11
N TRP A 248 34.35 -5.88 10.41
CA TRP A 248 33.17 -5.32 11.11
C TRP A 248 33.60 -4.65 12.42
N PRO A 249 33.03 -3.50 12.83
CA PRO A 249 32.12 -2.60 12.11
C PRO A 249 32.87 -1.59 11.23
N LEU A 250 32.19 -0.99 10.26
CA LEU A 250 32.76 -0.03 9.31
C LEU A 250 32.59 1.44 9.73
N TRP A 251 31.47 1.80 10.37
CA TRP A 251 31.13 3.21 10.60
C TRP A 251 31.32 3.63 12.07
N VAL A 252 31.02 2.73 13.00
CA VAL A 252 30.88 3.00 14.43
C VAL A 252 31.68 1.97 15.22
N LYS A 253 32.83 2.35 15.78
CA LYS A 253 33.64 1.45 16.62
C LYS A 253 33.45 1.70 18.12
N PRO A 254 33.37 0.66 18.96
CA PRO A 254 33.42 0.84 20.40
C PRO A 254 34.79 1.40 20.82
N SER A 255 34.83 2.27 21.83
CA SER A 255 36.06 2.80 22.39
C SER A 255 35.93 2.96 23.90
N LEU A 256 37.03 2.74 24.62
CA LEU A 256 37.09 2.92 26.08
C LEU A 256 37.89 4.18 26.37
N GLN A 257 37.22 5.32 26.53
CA GLN A 257 37.85 6.55 27.03
C GLN A 257 37.52 6.72 28.51
N ASN A 258 38.56 6.78 29.35
CA ASN A 258 38.44 7.04 30.81
C ASN A 258 37.51 6.10 31.58
N GLY A 259 37.36 4.85 31.14
CA GLY A 259 36.49 3.86 31.81
C GLY A 259 35.00 4.00 31.51
N HIS A 260 34.60 4.93 30.62
CA HIS A 260 33.26 5.01 30.07
C HIS A 260 33.23 4.44 28.64
N ALA A 261 32.16 3.73 28.29
CA ALA A 261 31.93 3.26 26.93
C ALA A 261 31.66 4.50 26.03
N SER A 262 32.60 4.82 25.16
CA SER A 262 32.49 5.87 24.15
C SER A 262 32.51 5.27 22.75
N VAL A 263 32.12 6.04 21.74
CA VAL A 263 32.12 5.57 20.34
C VAL A 263 33.15 6.33 19.54
N LYS A 264 33.91 5.61 18.70
CA LYS A 264 34.79 6.21 17.70
C LYS A 264 34.13 6.12 16.33
N ILE A 265 33.84 7.27 15.74
CA ILE A 265 33.20 7.39 14.44
C ILE A 265 34.25 7.30 13.32
N GLN A 266 33.96 6.55 12.27
CA GLN A 266 34.81 6.39 11.09
C GLN A 266 34.12 7.01 9.88
N CYS A 267 34.66 8.13 9.39
CA CYS A 267 34.05 8.87 8.29
C CYS A 267 34.40 8.31 6.91
N GLU A 268 35.57 7.69 6.74
CA GLU A 268 36.00 7.06 5.47
C GLU A 268 36.81 5.78 5.76
N PRO A 269 36.16 4.60 5.88
CA PRO A 269 36.88 3.34 5.97
C PRO A 269 37.52 3.02 4.61
N LEU A 270 38.80 2.65 4.59
CA LEU A 270 39.46 2.05 3.42
C LEU A 270 38.93 0.62 3.24
N ALA A 271 37.70 0.48 2.75
CA ALA A 271 37.05 -0.81 2.52
C ALA A 271 37.39 -1.32 1.12
N THR A 272 37.92 -2.53 1.03
CA THR A 272 37.97 -3.30 -0.22
C THR A 272 36.59 -3.91 -0.49
N GLU A 273 36.31 -4.31 -1.74
CA GLU A 273 35.05 -5.00 -2.09
C GLU A 273 34.79 -6.24 -1.21
N GLU A 274 35.86 -6.91 -0.78
CA GLU A 274 35.80 -8.07 0.13
C GLU A 274 35.37 -7.69 1.55
N ILE A 275 35.86 -6.57 2.08
CA ILE A 275 35.45 -6.06 3.40
C ILE A 275 33.98 -5.63 3.37
N GLU A 276 33.54 -4.97 2.29
CA GLU A 276 32.14 -4.54 2.16
C GLU A 276 31.18 -5.73 2.05
N LEU A 277 31.56 -6.79 1.31
CA LEU A 277 30.78 -8.02 1.23
C LEU A 277 30.60 -8.67 2.61
N LYS A 278 31.69 -8.80 3.36
CA LYS A 278 31.69 -9.39 4.71
C LYS A 278 30.90 -8.57 5.72
N HIS A 279 31.02 -7.24 5.64
CA HIS A 279 30.19 -6.32 6.41
C HIS A 279 28.69 -6.53 6.12
N GLN A 280 28.33 -6.60 4.84
CA GLN A 280 26.94 -6.85 4.40
C GLN A 280 26.40 -8.20 4.89
N GLN A 281 27.22 -9.24 4.91
CA GLN A 281 26.87 -10.54 5.49
C GLN A 281 26.56 -10.46 6.98
N PHE A 282 27.42 -9.75 7.71
CA PHE A 282 27.28 -9.62 9.15
C PHE A 282 26.06 -8.78 9.56
N VAL A 283 25.79 -7.70 8.83
CA VAL A 283 24.59 -6.85 9.02
C VAL A 283 23.31 -7.64 8.80
N ALA A 284 23.23 -8.42 7.71
CA ALA A 284 22.08 -9.28 7.45
C ALA A 284 21.87 -10.31 8.56
N PHE A 285 22.95 -10.89 9.09
CA PHE A 285 22.91 -11.80 10.24
C PHE A 285 22.36 -11.13 11.51
N VAL A 286 22.85 -9.93 11.86
CA VAL A 286 22.36 -9.18 13.03
C VAL A 286 20.87 -8.83 12.88
N ASP A 287 20.42 -8.44 11.70
CA ASP A 287 19.00 -8.14 11.43
C ASP A 287 18.11 -9.38 11.67
N LYS A 288 18.46 -10.54 11.09
CA LYS A 288 17.73 -11.81 11.31
C LYS A 288 17.74 -12.23 12.77
N LEU A 289 18.86 -12.03 13.46
CA LEU A 289 18.99 -12.36 14.88
C LEU A 289 18.04 -11.50 15.75
N VAL A 290 17.95 -10.20 15.47
CA VAL A 290 17.02 -9.28 16.14
C VAL A 290 15.56 -9.67 15.87
N LEU A 291 15.23 -10.05 14.64
CA LEU A 291 13.88 -10.51 14.29
C LEU A 291 13.49 -11.80 15.03
N ASN A 292 14.45 -12.72 15.28
CA ASN A 292 14.19 -13.99 15.94
C ASN A 292 14.15 -13.91 17.49
N LEU A 293 15.00 -13.08 18.12
CA LEU A 293 15.15 -13.01 19.59
C LEU A 293 14.62 -11.73 20.23
N SER A 294 14.29 -10.69 19.45
CA SER A 294 13.94 -9.31 19.85
C SER A 294 15.13 -8.34 20.01
N PHE A 295 14.85 -7.04 19.83
CA PHE A 295 15.84 -5.97 19.93
C PHE A 295 16.49 -5.90 21.32
N GLY A 296 15.69 -6.00 22.40
CA GLY A 296 16.19 -5.93 23.78
C GLY A 296 17.12 -7.08 24.15
N GLU A 297 16.82 -8.28 23.67
CA GLU A 297 17.64 -9.47 23.96
C GLU A 297 19.02 -9.39 23.29
N VAL A 298 19.08 -8.93 22.04
CA VAL A 298 20.34 -8.89 21.26
C VAL A 298 21.18 -7.64 21.55
N ILE A 299 20.57 -6.45 21.59
CA ILE A 299 21.29 -5.18 21.71
C ILE A 299 21.58 -4.83 23.17
N LEU A 300 20.61 -5.08 24.06
CA LEU A 300 20.75 -4.79 25.49
C LEU A 300 21.13 -6.01 26.31
N GLY A 301 21.07 -7.24 25.76
CA GLY A 301 21.40 -8.47 26.48
C GLY A 301 20.41 -8.83 27.59
N ILE A 302 19.14 -8.41 27.47
CA ILE A 302 18.09 -8.62 28.48
C ILE A 302 17.27 -9.89 28.14
N PRO A 303 17.25 -10.93 28.99
CA PRO A 303 16.49 -12.16 28.72
C PRO A 303 14.97 -11.96 28.73
N ARG A 304 14.26 -12.55 27.75
CA ARG A 304 12.80 -12.46 27.57
C ARG A 304 11.94 -12.93 28.76
N ASN A 305 12.47 -13.77 29.67
CA ASN A 305 11.72 -14.45 30.74
C ASN A 305 11.82 -13.81 32.14
N GLN A 306 12.55 -12.70 32.32
CA GLN A 306 12.49 -11.94 33.57
C GLN A 306 11.45 -10.82 33.43
N HIS A 307 10.19 -11.14 33.73
CA HIS A 307 9.34 -10.11 34.35
C HIS A 307 10.11 -9.61 35.56
N CYS A 308 10.34 -8.29 35.61
CA CYS A 308 11.01 -7.61 36.71
C CYS A 308 10.22 -7.85 38.01
N SER A 309 10.42 -9.00 38.64
CA SER A 309 9.94 -9.29 39.97
C SER A 309 10.81 -8.46 40.91
N THR A 310 10.19 -7.43 41.46
CA THR A 310 10.70 -6.53 42.49
C THR A 310 11.38 -7.28 43.65
N SER A 311 12.65 -7.66 43.52
CA SER A 311 13.52 -8.02 44.65
C SER A 311 14.93 -8.42 44.20
N SER A 312 15.75 -7.45 43.82
CA SER A 312 17.13 -7.32 44.29
C SER A 312 17.67 -6.00 43.74
N SER A 313 18.00 -5.09 44.65
CA SER A 313 18.67 -3.82 44.35
C SER A 313 19.90 -4.06 43.46
N ILE A 314 19.77 -3.80 42.16
CA ILE A 314 20.92 -3.46 41.32
C ILE A 314 21.38 -2.10 41.86
N ASP A 315 22.64 -2.00 42.32
CA ASP A 315 23.20 -0.76 42.85
C ASP A 315 23.10 0.36 41.80
N VAL A 316 22.20 1.32 42.04
CA VAL A 316 21.78 2.42 41.14
C VAL A 316 22.85 3.51 40.97
N THR A 317 24.10 3.27 41.38
CA THR A 317 25.19 4.26 41.28
C THR A 317 26.23 3.98 40.19
N SER A 318 25.98 3.00 39.31
CA SER A 318 26.82 2.76 38.12
C SER A 318 26.24 3.47 36.88
N PRO A 319 26.98 4.36 36.20
CA PRO A 319 26.47 5.19 35.12
C PRO A 319 26.36 4.37 33.82
N VAL A 320 25.15 3.99 33.42
CA VAL A 320 24.86 3.14 32.25
C VAL A 320 25.52 1.76 32.41
N SER A 321 24.79 0.67 32.16
CA SER A 321 25.43 -0.64 32.14
C SER A 321 26.54 -0.58 31.09
N SER A 322 27.79 -0.88 31.46
CA SER A 322 28.95 -1.00 30.57
C SER A 322 28.80 -2.10 29.50
N PHE A 323 27.57 -2.56 29.28
CA PHE A 323 27.14 -3.74 28.54
C PHE A 323 26.14 -3.40 27.42
N SER A 324 25.70 -2.15 27.26
CA SER A 324 24.77 -1.78 26.17
C SER A 324 25.51 -1.67 24.82
N ARG A 325 25.15 -2.50 23.82
CA ARG A 325 25.70 -2.50 22.44
C ARG A 325 24.99 -1.50 21.53
N THR A 326 24.73 -0.32 22.07
CA THR A 326 24.10 0.81 21.35
C THR A 326 24.83 1.18 20.07
N TRP A 327 26.16 1.02 20.03
CA TRP A 327 26.97 1.20 18.85
C TRP A 327 26.61 0.25 17.69
N VAL A 328 26.17 -0.99 17.98
CA VAL A 328 25.68 -1.94 16.96
C VAL A 328 24.42 -1.40 16.32
N ALA A 329 23.49 -0.87 17.12
CA ALA A 329 22.28 -0.26 16.57
C ALA A 329 22.59 0.98 15.72
N ALA A 330 23.57 1.80 16.10
CA ALA A 330 24.05 2.90 15.24
C ALA A 330 24.68 2.38 13.94
N GLU A 331 25.50 1.34 13.98
CA GLU A 331 26.11 0.70 12.80
C GLU A 331 25.06 0.16 11.81
N MET A 332 24.03 -0.50 12.34
CA MET A 332 22.91 -1.04 11.56
C MET A 332 22.16 0.07 10.82
N ILE A 333 21.80 1.15 11.52
CA ILE A 333 21.06 2.28 10.92
C ILE A 333 21.94 3.01 9.89
N CYS A 334 23.24 3.20 10.15
CA CYS A 334 24.17 3.84 9.22
C CYS A 334 24.44 3.00 7.96
N THR A 335 24.45 1.66 8.05
CA THR A 335 24.61 0.78 6.88
C THR A 335 23.43 0.86 5.93
N TRP A 336 22.23 1.14 6.46
CA TRP A 336 21.02 1.49 5.72
C TRP A 336 20.34 0.35 4.92
N LYS A 337 21.05 -0.29 4.00
CA LYS A 337 20.50 -1.34 3.12
C LYS A 337 21.44 -2.56 3.08
N TRP A 338 20.84 -3.75 3.11
CA TRP A 338 21.53 -5.03 3.00
C TRP A 338 20.70 -6.06 2.23
N LYS A 339 21.31 -7.20 1.86
CA LYS A 339 20.55 -8.27 1.22
C LYS A 339 19.58 -8.89 2.23
N GLY A 340 18.28 -8.82 1.93
CA GLY A 340 17.22 -9.38 2.78
C GLY A 340 16.54 -8.40 3.74
N GLY A 341 16.97 -7.13 3.80
CA GLY A 341 16.38 -6.13 4.70
C GLY A 341 16.98 -4.72 4.57
N SER A 342 16.49 -3.81 5.41
CA SER A 342 16.97 -2.43 5.48
C SER A 342 16.66 -1.82 6.84
N ALA A 343 17.33 -0.73 7.18
CA ALA A 343 17.08 0.00 8.42
C ALA A 343 15.60 0.39 8.57
N PHE A 344 14.94 0.85 7.50
CA PHE A 344 13.52 1.22 7.54
C PHE A 344 12.56 0.03 7.56
N SER A 345 12.85 -1.04 6.82
CA SER A 345 11.89 -2.15 6.65
C SER A 345 11.88 -3.12 7.82
N THR A 346 13.02 -3.37 8.45
CA THR A 346 13.18 -4.44 9.45
C THR A 346 13.70 -3.95 10.79
N PHE A 347 14.77 -3.16 10.80
CA PHE A 347 15.48 -2.81 12.04
C PHE A 347 14.79 -1.71 12.88
N LEU A 348 14.44 -0.56 12.30
CA LEU A 348 13.75 0.54 12.98
C LEU A 348 12.36 0.13 13.51
N PRO A 349 11.53 -0.64 12.77
CA PRO A 349 10.28 -1.18 13.31
C PRO A 349 10.50 -2.06 14.55
N SER A 350 11.56 -2.88 14.56
CA SER A 350 11.90 -3.72 15.72
C SER A 350 12.32 -2.89 16.94
N LEU A 351 13.06 -1.80 16.72
CA LEU A 351 13.41 -0.82 17.76
C LEU A 351 12.16 -0.12 18.32
N VAL A 352 11.26 0.33 17.44
CA VAL A 352 9.97 0.95 17.84
C VAL A 352 9.11 -0.01 18.64
N GLN A 353 9.00 -1.26 18.18
CA GLN A 353 8.25 -2.29 18.87
C GLN A 353 8.80 -2.47 20.29
N TYR A 354 10.12 -2.56 20.45
CA TYR A 354 10.78 -2.63 21.75
C TYR A 354 10.41 -1.44 22.65
N MET A 355 10.51 -0.20 22.13
CA MET A 355 10.15 1.01 22.88
C MET A 355 8.68 1.06 23.32
N LYS A 356 7.75 0.47 22.53
CA LYS A 356 6.32 0.41 22.87
C LYS A 356 6.00 -0.65 23.93
N THR A 357 6.71 -1.79 23.92
CA THR A 357 6.38 -2.94 24.76
C THR A 357 6.93 -2.87 26.19
N GLU A 358 7.99 -2.10 26.47
CA GLU A 358 8.62 -2.09 27.79
C GLU A 358 8.27 -0.84 28.62
N SER A 359 7.71 -1.09 29.81
CA SER A 359 7.28 -0.07 30.78
C SER A 359 8.31 0.21 31.90
N CYS A 360 9.50 -0.40 31.86
CA CYS A 360 10.54 -0.23 32.87
C CYS A 360 11.74 0.55 32.31
N LEU A 361 11.80 1.86 32.62
CA LEU A 361 12.97 2.70 32.37
C LEU A 361 14.03 2.48 33.46
N GLU A 362 15.07 1.70 33.16
CA GLU A 362 16.36 1.81 33.86
C GLU A 362 17.52 2.16 32.90
N VAL A 363 17.43 1.85 31.60
CA VAL A 363 18.47 2.22 30.60
C VAL A 363 17.81 2.77 29.32
N SER A 364 17.82 4.10 29.16
CA SER A 364 17.37 4.73 27.91
C SER A 364 18.47 4.67 26.86
N ILE A 365 18.25 3.92 25.78
CA ILE A 365 19.17 3.77 24.64
C ILE A 365 19.19 4.99 23.71
N MET A 366 18.08 5.73 23.67
CA MET A 366 17.87 6.82 22.71
C MET A 366 18.90 7.94 22.84
N PRO A 367 19.23 8.47 24.04
CA PRO A 367 20.21 9.54 24.17
C PRO A 367 21.57 9.18 23.57
N PHE A 368 22.03 7.93 23.79
CA PHE A 368 23.32 7.48 23.26
C PHE A 368 23.30 7.34 21.73
N LEU A 369 22.22 6.76 21.18
CA LEU A 369 22.07 6.62 19.73
C LEU A 369 22.02 8.00 19.05
N LEU A 370 21.25 8.93 19.60
CA LEU A 370 21.16 10.29 19.10
C LEU A 370 22.50 11.01 19.16
N ASP A 371 23.22 10.90 20.28
CA ASP A 371 24.53 11.52 20.43
C ASP A 371 25.53 10.97 19.42
N THR A 372 25.56 9.64 19.25
CA THR A 372 26.45 8.98 18.28
C THR A 372 26.16 9.43 16.85
N LEU A 373 24.88 9.43 16.45
CA LEU A 373 24.48 9.82 15.09
C LEU A 373 24.67 11.31 14.84
N LEU A 374 24.40 12.16 15.85
CA LEU A 374 24.61 13.60 15.78
C LEU A 374 26.10 13.93 15.66
N GLU A 375 26.95 13.36 16.52
CA GLU A 375 28.40 13.53 16.42
C GLU A 375 28.91 13.08 15.04
N GLY A 376 28.39 11.99 14.49
CA GLY A 376 28.77 11.50 13.17
C GLY A 376 28.39 12.45 12.04
N ALA A 377 27.17 12.98 12.09
CA ALA A 377 26.67 13.96 11.13
C ALA A 377 27.47 15.28 11.21
N LEU A 378 27.96 15.65 12.39
CA LEU A 378 28.79 16.84 12.58
C LEU A 378 30.26 16.64 12.15
N MET A 379 30.73 15.40 11.99
CA MET A 379 32.12 15.10 11.61
C MET A 379 32.27 14.86 10.11
N HIS A 380 31.32 14.18 9.46
CA HIS A 380 31.39 13.80 8.04
C HIS A 380 31.19 15.01 7.09
N GLU A 381 31.94 15.07 5.99
CA GLU A 381 31.80 16.13 4.97
C GLU A 381 30.84 15.67 3.86
N SER A 382 29.65 16.26 3.78
CA SER A 382 28.79 16.11 2.61
C SER A 382 29.12 17.20 1.58
N SER A 383 29.50 16.77 0.37
CA SER A 383 29.92 17.64 -0.72
C SER A 383 28.76 18.22 -1.52
N ASN A 384 27.60 17.55 -1.58
CA ASN A 384 26.42 18.02 -2.29
C ASN A 384 25.17 17.86 -1.42
N TRP A 385 24.55 18.97 -1.07
CA TRP A 385 23.31 19.01 -0.30
C TRP A 385 22.15 18.64 -1.24
N ALA A 386 21.46 17.53 -0.98
CA ALA A 386 20.22 17.20 -1.68
C ALA A 386 19.12 18.18 -1.21
N LEU A 387 18.33 18.71 -2.15
CA LEU A 387 17.25 19.65 -1.85
C LEU A 387 16.18 18.99 -0.98
N PHE A 388 16.29 19.18 0.33
CA PHE A 388 15.41 18.58 1.31
C PHE A 388 14.02 19.25 1.32
N ASN A 389 12.95 18.44 1.23
CA ASN A 389 11.61 18.94 1.49
C ASN A 389 11.28 18.96 2.99
N VAL A 390 11.49 20.14 3.59
CA VAL A 390 11.27 20.44 5.01
C VAL A 390 9.83 20.15 5.49
N TRP A 391 8.83 20.18 4.60
CA TRP A 391 7.41 20.08 4.99
C TRP A 391 6.79 18.69 4.82
N HIS A 392 7.41 17.83 4.00
CA HIS A 392 6.93 16.48 3.77
C HIS A 392 8.09 15.48 3.80
N LEU A 393 8.40 14.99 5.00
CA LEU A 393 9.36 13.91 5.20
C LEU A 393 8.70 12.56 4.85
N SER A 394 9.21 11.90 3.81
CA SER A 394 8.84 10.53 3.44
C SER A 394 10.07 9.61 3.48
N ASP A 395 9.83 8.30 3.44
CA ASP A 395 10.91 7.32 3.38
C ASP A 395 11.77 7.51 2.11
N SER A 396 11.17 7.95 0.99
CA SER A 396 11.89 8.25 -0.27
C SER A 396 12.76 9.50 -0.17
N GLU A 397 12.30 10.56 0.51
CA GLU A 397 13.09 11.78 0.72
C GLU A 397 14.29 11.51 1.64
N ILE A 398 14.13 10.64 2.64
CA ILE A 398 15.24 10.25 3.53
C ILE A 398 16.27 9.39 2.77
N ASP A 399 15.82 8.54 1.84
CA ASP A 399 16.69 7.76 0.95
C ASP A 399 17.63 8.64 0.09
N LYS A 400 17.19 9.86 -0.29
CA LYS A 400 17.98 10.83 -1.07
C LYS A 400 19.13 11.47 -0.27
N ILE A 401 19.13 11.38 1.06
CA ILE A 401 20.18 11.95 1.89
C ILE A 401 21.47 11.14 1.70
N GLN A 402 22.48 11.76 1.09
CA GLN A 402 23.76 11.09 0.81
C GLN A 402 24.60 10.84 2.07
N ASP A 403 24.51 11.74 3.05
CA ASP A 403 25.25 11.60 4.30
C ASP A 403 24.65 10.50 5.17
N ARG A 404 25.45 9.48 5.48
CA ARG A 404 25.00 8.26 6.17
C ARG A 404 24.50 8.54 7.59
N PHE A 405 25.23 9.37 8.34
CA PHE A 405 24.92 9.67 9.74
C PHE A 405 23.73 10.63 9.84
N LEU A 406 23.66 11.63 8.96
CA LEU A 406 22.51 12.52 8.86
C LEU A 406 21.26 11.73 8.45
N ARG A 407 21.35 10.86 7.44
CA ARG A 407 20.25 10.00 7.01
C ARG A 407 19.76 9.12 8.16
N ALA A 408 20.68 8.48 8.88
CA ALA A 408 20.38 7.66 10.04
C ALA A 408 19.71 8.45 11.18
N LEU A 409 20.22 9.65 11.48
CA LEU A 409 19.66 10.55 12.49
C LEU A 409 18.22 10.96 12.12
N VAL A 410 18.00 11.41 10.89
CA VAL A 410 16.69 11.85 10.40
C VAL A 410 15.71 10.68 10.36
N ALA A 411 16.13 9.49 9.91
CA ALA A 411 15.29 8.30 9.92
C ALA A 411 14.86 7.88 11.33
N LEU A 412 15.78 7.94 12.29
CA LEU A 412 15.49 7.65 13.70
C LEU A 412 14.49 8.67 14.27
N LEU A 413 14.73 9.97 14.07
CA LEU A 413 13.84 11.03 14.53
C LEU A 413 12.45 10.90 13.88
N PHE A 414 12.38 10.77 12.56
CA PHE A 414 11.13 10.63 11.82
C PHE A 414 10.32 9.39 12.24
N THR A 415 10.96 8.25 12.41
CA THR A 415 10.28 6.99 12.76
C THR A 415 9.78 7.01 14.21
N THR A 416 10.61 7.50 15.14
CA THR A 416 10.26 7.49 16.57
C THR A 416 9.33 8.63 16.97
N TYR A 417 9.39 9.76 16.25
CA TYR A 417 8.58 10.94 16.54
C TYR A 417 7.39 11.10 15.59
N THR A 418 7.62 11.27 14.29
CA THR A 418 6.54 11.59 13.34
C THR A 418 5.60 10.42 13.11
N LYS A 419 6.12 9.19 12.94
CA LYS A 419 5.29 8.00 12.71
C LYS A 419 4.63 7.47 13.99
N GLU A 420 5.33 7.55 15.13
CA GLU A 420 4.96 6.78 16.34
C GLU A 420 4.75 7.62 17.61
N CYS A 421 5.06 8.92 17.58
CA CYS A 421 4.82 9.88 18.67
C CYS A 421 5.35 9.45 20.05
N ILE A 422 6.57 8.90 20.12
CA ILE A 422 7.11 8.29 21.35
C ILE A 422 7.80 9.32 22.27
N TRP A 423 8.31 10.44 21.73
CA TRP A 423 9.13 11.40 22.48
C TRP A 423 8.34 12.38 23.34
N ARG A 424 8.96 12.84 24.43
CA ARG A 424 8.46 13.96 25.25
C ARG A 424 9.16 15.26 24.88
N GLU A 425 8.53 16.40 25.19
CA GLU A 425 9.10 17.75 25.04
C GLU A 425 10.50 17.88 25.67
N SER A 426 10.70 17.27 26.85
CA SER A 426 12.00 17.27 27.54
C SER A 426 13.14 16.65 26.71
N ASP A 427 12.83 15.61 25.94
CA ASP A 427 13.83 14.89 25.15
C ASP A 427 14.20 15.70 23.90
N ALA A 428 13.22 16.37 23.30
CA ALA A 428 13.42 17.30 22.18
C ALA A 428 14.28 18.51 22.58
N LEU A 429 14.09 19.03 23.80
CA LEU A 429 14.87 20.14 24.33
C LEU A 429 16.34 19.80 24.55
N VAL A 430 16.62 18.64 25.14
CA VAL A 430 18.01 18.19 25.35
C VAL A 430 18.75 18.08 24.01
N LEU A 431 18.08 17.59 22.97
CA LEU A 431 18.65 17.53 21.63
C LEU A 431 18.87 18.94 21.04
N PHE A 432 17.91 19.86 21.22
CA PHE A 432 18.01 21.24 20.77
C PHE A 432 19.16 22.00 21.44
N GLU A 433 19.33 21.88 22.75
CA GLU A 433 20.43 22.51 23.49
C GLU A 433 21.81 22.01 23.03
N LYS A 434 21.94 20.70 22.77
CA LYS A 434 23.17 20.12 22.23
C LYS A 434 23.51 20.68 20.86
N LEU A 435 22.52 20.79 19.97
CA LEU A 435 22.69 21.40 18.65
C LEU A 435 23.12 22.87 18.74
N LEU A 436 22.45 23.65 19.59
CA LEU A 436 22.83 25.05 19.82
C LEU A 436 24.27 25.18 20.33
N GLY A 437 24.68 24.32 21.26
CA GLY A 437 26.05 24.28 21.78
C GLY A 437 27.09 23.94 20.70
N SER A 438 26.73 23.13 19.71
CA SER A 438 27.60 22.77 18.57
C SER A 438 27.57 23.74 17.39
N LEU A 439 26.59 24.65 17.34
CA LEU A 439 26.43 25.61 16.24
C LEU A 439 27.53 26.68 16.23
N PHE A 440 28.02 27.09 17.41
CA PHE A 440 29.08 28.10 17.54
C PHE A 440 30.33 27.50 18.18
N VAL A 441 31.36 27.26 17.36
CA VAL A 441 32.69 26.85 17.86
C VAL A 441 33.60 28.07 17.85
N SER A 442 33.99 28.57 19.02
CA SER A 442 34.96 29.68 19.18
C SER A 442 34.66 30.91 18.29
N SER A 443 33.41 31.39 18.28
CA SER A 443 32.89 32.53 17.51
C SER A 443 32.69 32.33 15.98
N THR A 444 33.02 31.16 15.44
CA THR A 444 32.71 30.79 14.04
C THR A 444 31.51 29.86 13.96
N VAL A 445 30.64 30.07 12.98
CA VAL A 445 29.49 29.18 12.72
C VAL A 445 29.99 27.84 12.21
N ASN A 446 29.63 26.77 12.91
CA ASN A 446 29.87 25.42 12.46
C ASN A 446 28.94 25.11 11.27
N ARG A 447 29.46 25.23 10.05
CA ARG A 447 28.71 24.98 8.80
C ARG A 447 28.08 23.59 8.75
N LYS A 448 28.71 22.57 9.38
CA LYS A 448 28.17 21.21 9.43
C LYS A 448 26.90 21.16 10.28
N CYS A 449 26.98 21.75 11.47
CA CYS A 449 25.82 21.91 12.36
C CYS A 449 24.70 22.73 11.68
N LEU A 450 25.06 23.82 11.00
CA LEU A 450 24.11 24.66 10.27
C LEU A 450 23.34 23.88 9.19
N ARG A 451 23.99 22.93 8.51
CA ARG A 451 23.38 22.07 7.48
C ARG A 451 22.59 20.89 8.04
N THR A 452 22.90 20.42 9.24
CA THR A 452 22.13 19.39 9.96
C THR A 452 20.86 19.95 10.59
N LEU A 453 20.92 21.22 11.03
CA LEU A 453 19.87 21.88 11.80
C LEU A 453 18.48 21.85 11.12
N PRO A 454 18.32 22.13 9.80
CA PRO A 454 17.00 22.11 9.16
C PRO A 454 16.28 20.77 9.26
N PHE A 455 17.02 19.66 9.15
CA PHE A 455 16.46 18.30 9.19
C PHE A 455 16.01 17.89 10.58
N VAL A 456 16.77 18.31 11.60
CA VAL A 456 16.41 18.02 13.00
C VAL A 456 15.25 18.93 13.41
N MET A 457 15.34 20.23 13.10
CA MET A 457 14.30 21.22 13.42
C MET A 457 12.95 20.88 12.79
N SER A 458 12.90 20.41 11.54
CA SER A 458 11.64 19.98 10.92
C SER A 458 10.94 18.85 11.68
N THR A 459 11.67 18.09 12.49
CA THR A 459 11.12 17.00 13.31
C THR A 459 10.84 17.44 14.75
N ILE A 460 11.75 18.22 15.36
CA ILE A 460 11.65 18.59 16.79
C ILE A 460 10.90 19.90 17.06
N ILE A 461 10.50 20.68 16.06
CA ILE A 461 9.75 21.94 16.28
C ILE A 461 8.33 21.71 16.80
N LYS A 462 7.64 20.65 16.35
CA LYS A 462 6.29 20.28 16.79
C LYS A 462 6.18 19.96 18.29
N PRO A 463 7.00 19.09 18.90
CA PRO A 463 6.92 18.80 20.33
C PRO A 463 7.34 20.00 21.18
N LEU A 464 8.26 20.83 20.69
CA LEU A 464 8.66 22.07 21.34
C LEU A 464 7.53 23.12 21.39
N THR A 465 6.46 22.95 20.60
CA THR A 465 5.37 23.93 20.46
C THR A 465 4.01 23.45 20.96
N GLU A 466 3.80 22.13 21.19
CA GLU A 466 2.52 21.57 21.67
C GLU A 466 2.05 22.12 23.04
N LYS A 467 2.98 22.54 23.91
CA LYS A 467 2.64 23.20 25.19
C LYS A 467 2.41 24.71 25.11
N MET A 468 2.74 25.39 24.00
CA MET A 468 2.42 26.83 23.81
C MET A 468 0.90 27.09 23.91
N LYS A 469 0.07 26.07 23.65
CA LYS A 469 -1.40 26.11 23.78
C LYS A 469 -1.91 26.06 25.24
N SER A 470 -1.07 25.74 26.22
CA SER A 470 -1.48 25.53 27.62
C SER A 470 -1.28 26.72 28.56
N GLY A 471 -0.66 27.82 28.09
CA GLY A 471 -0.59 29.09 28.82
C GLY A 471 0.37 29.14 30.03
N GLU A 472 1.11 28.06 30.32
CA GLU A 472 2.18 28.07 31.33
C GLU A 472 3.51 28.49 30.69
N ALA A 473 3.88 29.77 30.86
CA ALA A 473 5.19 30.27 30.44
C ALA A 473 6.30 29.55 31.22
N SER A 474 7.07 28.71 30.52
CA SER A 474 8.26 28.04 31.05
C SER A 474 9.51 28.73 30.50
N SER A 475 10.64 28.70 31.21
CA SER A 475 11.93 29.27 30.76
C SER A 475 12.47 28.66 29.46
N CYS A 476 11.87 27.55 29.02
CA CYS A 476 12.22 26.76 27.85
C CYS A 476 11.70 27.40 26.55
N THR A 477 10.47 27.95 26.55
CA THR A 477 9.87 28.57 25.36
C THR A 477 10.61 29.83 24.92
N ASP A 478 11.26 30.51 25.88
CA ASP A 478 12.03 31.73 25.63
C ASP A 478 13.32 31.43 24.84
N LEU A 479 14.03 30.33 25.15
CA LEU A 479 15.30 29.98 24.50
C LEU A 479 15.12 29.62 23.01
N VAL A 480 14.10 28.82 22.68
CA VAL A 480 13.79 28.46 21.29
C VAL A 480 13.36 29.69 20.50
N GLY A 481 12.48 30.53 21.08
CA GLY A 481 12.04 31.78 20.46
C GLY A 481 13.18 32.77 20.21
N GLU A 482 14.06 32.99 21.18
CA GLU A 482 15.24 33.85 21.05
C GLU A 482 16.20 33.34 19.96
N SER A 483 16.40 32.02 19.88
CA SER A 483 17.23 31.40 18.84
C SER A 483 16.66 31.62 17.44
N ILE A 484 15.35 31.42 17.26
CA ILE A 484 14.65 31.66 15.97
C ILE A 484 14.77 33.13 15.57
N LEU A 485 14.56 34.07 16.49
CA LEU A 485 14.74 35.50 16.24
C LEU A 485 16.18 35.83 15.82
N SER A 486 17.18 35.20 16.46
CA SER A 486 18.58 35.36 16.07
C SER A 486 18.85 34.84 14.66
N TRP A 487 18.35 33.65 14.32
CA TRP A 487 18.53 33.05 12.99
C TRP A 487 17.83 33.83 11.88
N LEU A 488 16.65 34.39 12.16
CA LEU A 488 15.95 35.31 11.24
C LEU A 488 16.80 36.56 10.93
N ASN A 489 17.42 37.16 11.95
CA ASN A 489 18.28 38.33 11.76
C ASN A 489 19.54 38.00 10.96
N GLU A 490 20.12 36.80 11.15
CA GLU A 490 21.28 36.35 10.38
C GLU A 490 20.91 36.15 8.90
N ALA A 491 19.80 35.46 8.61
CA ALA A 491 19.29 35.29 7.25
C ALA A 491 18.99 36.63 6.55
N ILE A 492 18.40 37.59 7.27
CA ILE A 492 18.14 38.96 6.80
C ILE A 492 19.45 39.68 6.45
N SER A 493 20.50 39.47 7.25
CA SER A 493 21.81 40.08 7.06
C SER A 493 22.53 39.52 5.84
N CYS A 494 22.43 38.21 5.60
CA CYS A 494 22.98 37.55 4.40
C CYS A 494 22.37 38.06 3.07
N LEU A 495 21.13 38.53 3.08
CA LEU A 495 20.46 39.12 1.91
C LEU A 495 20.76 40.61 1.70
N SER A 496 21.55 41.25 2.58
CA SER A 496 21.85 42.68 2.46
C SER A 496 23.03 42.94 1.51
N LEU A 497 22.79 43.75 0.48
CA LEU A 497 23.75 44.10 -0.58
C LEU A 497 24.99 44.90 -0.10
N SER A 498 25.02 45.35 1.17
CA SER A 498 25.92 46.44 1.60
C SER A 498 27.19 46.04 2.34
N THR A 499 27.39 44.81 2.82
CA THR A 499 28.58 44.50 3.63
C THR A 499 28.88 43.01 3.76
N ARG A 500 30.14 42.64 3.49
CA ARG A 500 30.84 41.34 3.56
C ARG A 500 30.76 40.42 2.33
N GLU A 501 31.90 39.78 2.06
CA GLU A 501 32.08 38.60 1.20
C GLU A 501 31.27 37.41 1.77
N VAL A 502 29.94 37.53 1.81
CA VAL A 502 29.06 36.42 2.19
C VAL A 502 28.95 35.50 0.98
N THR A 503 29.28 34.22 1.16
CA THR A 503 29.15 33.27 0.05
C THR A 503 27.68 33.00 -0.20
N GLN A 504 27.26 32.85 -1.46
CA GLN A 504 25.87 32.55 -1.83
C GLN A 504 25.31 31.34 -1.05
N GLN A 505 26.20 30.39 -0.70
CA GLN A 505 25.92 29.24 0.14
C GLN A 505 25.49 29.59 1.57
N ASP A 506 26.09 30.60 2.20
CA ASP A 506 25.73 30.98 3.59
C ASP A 506 24.30 31.53 3.65
N THR A 507 23.87 32.26 2.61
CA THR A 507 22.48 32.75 2.49
C THR A 507 21.50 31.59 2.32
N GLU A 508 21.85 30.59 1.50
CA GLU A 508 21.03 29.40 1.30
C GLU A 508 20.90 28.58 2.60
N ASP A 509 22.01 28.31 3.28
CA ASP A 509 22.05 27.53 4.52
C ASP A 509 21.19 28.19 5.64
N TRP A 510 21.30 29.50 5.84
CA TRP A 510 20.51 30.22 6.86
C TRP A 510 19.02 30.34 6.52
N MET A 511 18.67 30.57 5.24
CA MET A 511 17.26 30.59 4.83
C MET A 511 16.59 29.24 5.11
N GLN A 512 17.30 28.15 4.91
CA GLN A 512 16.81 26.79 5.17
C GLN A 512 16.53 26.52 6.65
N VAL A 513 17.44 26.95 7.53
CA VAL A 513 17.24 26.88 8.98
C VAL A 513 15.97 27.64 9.37
N VAL A 514 15.82 28.87 8.85
CA VAL A 514 14.62 29.67 9.11
C VAL A 514 13.35 28.94 8.65
N LEU A 515 13.32 28.41 7.42
CA LEU A 515 12.15 27.71 6.88
C LEU A 515 11.78 26.47 7.71
N SER A 516 12.76 25.75 8.26
CA SER A 516 12.52 24.59 9.14
C SER A 516 11.84 24.94 10.47
N CYS A 517 11.87 26.21 10.88
CA CYS A 517 11.21 26.69 12.09
C CYS A 517 9.72 27.01 11.88
N PHE A 518 9.23 26.96 10.64
CA PHE A 518 7.85 27.26 10.26
C PHE A 518 7.24 26.09 9.46
N PRO A 519 6.97 24.95 10.12
CA PRO A 519 6.46 23.75 9.45
C PRO A 519 5.05 23.94 8.88
N LEU A 520 4.79 23.34 7.72
CA LEU A 520 3.47 23.29 7.09
C LEU A 520 3.06 21.82 6.97
N GLU A 521 2.17 21.34 7.84
CA GLU A 521 1.73 19.94 7.82
C GLU A 521 0.55 19.81 6.85
N ILE A 522 0.68 19.00 5.79
CA ILE A 522 -0.41 18.76 4.84
C ILE A 522 -1.08 17.45 5.22
N THR A 523 -2.32 17.55 5.70
CA THR A 523 -3.12 16.41 6.18
C THR A 523 -4.44 16.35 5.41
N GLY A 524 -4.94 15.17 5.09
CA GLY A 524 -6.20 15.05 4.37
C GLY A 524 -6.50 13.66 3.86
N GLY A 525 -7.77 13.45 3.49
CA GLY A 525 -8.19 12.27 2.75
C GLY A 525 -8.06 12.49 1.24
N THR A 526 -8.30 11.43 0.46
CA THR A 526 -8.18 11.46 -1.01
C THR A 526 -8.99 12.55 -1.71
N ALA A 527 -10.06 13.04 -1.08
CA ALA A 527 -10.89 14.11 -1.60
C ALA A 527 -10.34 15.52 -1.36
N LYS A 528 -9.60 15.75 -0.28
CA LYS A 528 -9.15 17.09 0.10
C LYS A 528 -7.94 17.07 1.03
N LEU A 529 -6.91 17.78 0.60
CA LEU A 529 -5.74 18.10 1.42
C LEU A 529 -5.96 19.44 2.12
N VAL A 530 -5.63 19.48 3.41
CA VAL A 530 -5.74 20.63 4.30
C VAL A 530 -4.37 20.92 4.89
N VAL A 531 -3.93 22.17 4.77
CA VAL A 531 -2.72 22.63 5.44
C VAL A 531 -3.05 22.97 6.88
N LYS A 532 -2.28 22.40 7.80
CA LYS A 532 -2.33 22.66 9.22
C LYS A 532 -1.03 23.33 9.63
N PHE A 533 -1.17 24.48 10.30
CA PHE A 533 -0.05 25.20 10.88
C PHE A 533 0.25 24.61 12.25
N GLU A 534 1.45 24.05 12.45
CA GLU A 534 1.78 23.36 13.70
C GLU A 534 2.12 24.33 14.84
N ARG A 535 2.37 25.61 14.52
CA ARG A 535 2.88 26.61 15.46
C ARG A 535 2.11 27.94 15.41
N GLU A 536 2.05 28.65 16.53
CA GLU A 536 1.65 30.06 16.58
C GLU A 536 2.91 30.95 16.63
N ILE A 537 2.94 32.03 15.84
CA ILE A 537 4.10 32.91 15.73
C ILE A 537 3.91 34.23 16.48
N SER A 538 4.98 34.74 17.07
CA SER A 538 4.96 36.03 17.77
C SER A 538 4.94 37.23 16.81
N ASP A 539 4.53 38.41 17.30
CA ASP A 539 4.57 39.65 16.52
C ASP A 539 6.00 40.04 16.10
N ALA A 540 7.00 39.73 16.94
CA ALA A 540 8.41 39.98 16.64
C ALA A 540 8.90 39.12 15.47
N GLU A 541 8.58 37.82 15.48
CA GLU A 541 8.90 36.91 14.37
C GLU A 541 8.19 37.32 13.10
N THR A 542 6.91 37.70 13.20
CA THR A 542 6.14 38.19 12.05
C THR A 542 6.80 39.41 11.40
N SER A 543 7.27 40.37 12.20
CA SER A 543 7.95 41.56 11.70
C SER A 543 9.27 41.24 11.00
N LEU A 544 10.04 40.29 11.53
CA LEU A 544 11.30 39.86 10.92
C LEU A 544 11.06 39.05 9.64
N LEU A 545 10.07 38.16 9.61
CA LEU A 545 9.67 37.42 8.41
C LEU A 545 9.25 38.36 7.27
N LEU A 546 8.44 39.37 7.55
CA LEU A 546 8.07 40.41 6.56
C LEU A 546 9.31 41.15 6.05
N THR A 547 10.27 41.45 6.93
CA THR A 547 11.54 42.11 6.55
C THR A 547 12.37 41.19 5.66
N LEU A 548 12.50 39.91 6.01
CA LEU A 548 13.20 38.89 5.22
C LEU A 548 12.60 38.77 3.82
N PHE A 549 11.28 38.65 3.74
CA PHE A 549 10.55 38.54 2.47
C PHE A 549 10.73 39.80 1.60
N SER A 550 10.66 40.99 2.20
CA SER A 550 10.87 42.25 1.47
C SER A 550 12.29 42.34 0.87
N ARG A 551 13.31 41.90 1.62
CA ARG A 551 14.71 41.86 1.14
C ARG A 551 14.90 40.81 0.06
N TYR A 552 14.31 39.63 0.24
CA TYR A 552 14.33 38.59 -0.79
C TYR A 552 13.71 39.08 -2.10
N ARG A 553 12.56 39.76 -2.05
CA ARG A 553 11.92 40.32 -3.25
C ARG A 553 12.81 41.35 -3.96
N ALA A 554 13.47 42.23 -3.20
CA ALA A 554 14.41 43.20 -3.77
C ALA A 554 15.62 42.50 -4.42
N PHE A 555 16.14 41.46 -3.77
CA PHE A 555 17.21 40.62 -4.30
C PHE A 555 16.78 39.89 -5.59
N TYR A 556 15.59 39.30 -5.59
CA TYR A 556 14.99 38.64 -6.76
C TYR A 556 14.83 39.59 -7.95
N ALA A 557 14.27 40.79 -7.72
CA ALA A 557 14.09 41.80 -8.76
C ALA A 557 15.42 42.30 -9.34
N SER A 558 16.50 42.32 -8.54
CA SER A 558 17.83 42.71 -9.00
C SER A 558 18.53 41.65 -9.85
N ALA A 559 18.14 40.38 -9.70
CA ALA A 559 18.70 39.23 -10.42
C ALA A 559 17.91 38.85 -11.69
N ASP A 560 16.76 39.49 -11.93
CA ASP A 560 15.94 39.24 -13.12
C ASP A 560 16.65 39.77 -14.39
N PRO A 561 16.94 38.90 -15.38
CA PRO A 561 17.65 39.28 -16.60
C PRO A 561 16.83 40.23 -17.50
N SER A 562 15.53 40.39 -17.27
CA SER A 562 14.68 41.34 -18.01
C SER A 562 14.83 42.80 -17.54
N LEU A 563 15.39 43.03 -16.35
CA LEU A 563 15.44 44.35 -15.68
C LEU A 563 16.86 44.80 -15.30
N SER A 564 17.86 43.91 -15.31
CA SER A 564 19.22 44.22 -14.85
C SER A 564 20.28 44.11 -15.97
N SER A 565 21.21 45.08 -16.02
CA SER A 565 22.40 45.05 -16.89
C SER A 565 23.61 44.39 -16.21
N SER A 566 23.44 43.85 -15.00
CA SER A 566 24.49 43.22 -14.19
C SER A 566 24.25 41.72 -14.14
N GLY A 567 25.12 40.93 -14.79
CA GLY A 567 24.95 39.49 -15.01
C GLY A 567 25.13 38.58 -13.78
N THR A 568 24.53 38.89 -12.63
CA THR A 568 24.44 37.98 -11.48
C THR A 568 23.16 37.14 -11.58
N SER A 569 23.26 35.93 -12.11
CA SER A 569 22.14 34.96 -12.14
C SER A 569 21.96 34.30 -10.76
N LEU A 570 20.71 34.22 -10.29
CA LEU A 570 20.37 33.52 -9.04
C LEU A 570 20.55 32.00 -9.20
N SER A 571 21.04 31.32 -8.15
CA SER A 571 21.11 29.85 -8.10
C SER A 571 19.68 29.27 -8.07
N LYS A 572 19.45 28.13 -8.74
CA LYS A 572 18.17 27.41 -8.68
C LYS A 572 17.79 27.07 -7.22
N THR A 573 18.77 26.80 -6.34
CA THR A 573 18.52 26.55 -4.91
C THR A 573 17.97 27.77 -4.18
N ALA A 574 18.54 28.94 -4.41
CA ALA A 574 18.08 30.20 -3.81
C ALA A 574 16.70 30.63 -4.35
N GLU A 575 16.38 30.33 -5.61
CA GLU A 575 15.01 30.48 -6.12
C GLU A 575 14.03 29.57 -5.37
N LEU A 576 14.39 28.31 -5.16
CA LEU A 576 13.50 27.33 -4.51
C LEU A 576 13.22 27.70 -3.06
N LEU A 577 14.25 28.13 -2.33
CA LEU A 577 14.12 28.66 -0.98
C LEU A 577 13.19 29.88 -0.92
N GLY A 578 13.21 30.72 -1.94
CA GLY A 578 12.28 31.84 -2.06
C GLY A 578 10.83 31.41 -2.30
N VAL A 579 10.59 30.41 -3.14
CA VAL A 579 9.25 29.83 -3.31
C VAL A 579 8.78 29.26 -1.98
N LYS A 580 9.66 28.55 -1.25
CA LYS A 580 9.32 28.01 0.06
C LYS A 580 9.02 29.11 1.10
N LEU A 581 9.79 30.19 1.08
CA LEU A 581 9.52 31.37 1.91
C LEU A 581 8.15 31.98 1.59
N THR A 582 7.76 31.99 0.31
CA THR A 582 6.44 32.48 -0.12
C THR A 582 5.31 31.67 0.52
N ALA A 583 5.43 30.33 0.60
CA ALA A 583 4.44 29.51 1.28
C ALA A 583 4.35 29.80 2.79
N VAL A 584 5.49 29.98 3.47
CA VAL A 584 5.53 30.36 4.89
C VAL A 584 4.87 31.72 5.12
N MET A 585 5.14 32.69 4.24
CA MET A 585 4.53 34.02 4.33
C MET A 585 3.01 33.97 4.17
N VAL A 586 2.52 33.19 3.22
CA VAL A 586 1.08 33.00 3.03
C VAL A 586 0.46 32.24 4.21
N GLY A 587 1.10 31.18 4.69
CA GLY A 587 0.57 30.37 5.80
C GLY A 587 0.49 31.14 7.12
N TYR A 588 1.60 31.79 7.51
CA TYR A 588 1.74 32.38 8.84
C TYR A 588 1.48 33.90 8.90
N CYS A 589 1.64 34.62 7.78
CA CYS A 589 1.61 36.09 7.76
C CYS A 589 0.55 36.69 6.82
N CYS A 590 -0.40 35.90 6.29
CA CYS A 590 -1.38 36.33 5.26
C CYS A 590 -2.09 37.66 5.56
N THR A 591 -2.46 37.91 6.82
CA THR A 591 -3.23 39.11 7.21
C THR A 591 -2.41 40.41 7.16
N LYS A 592 -1.07 40.32 7.16
CA LYS A 592 -0.15 41.46 7.21
C LYS A 592 0.55 41.75 5.87
N LEU A 593 0.23 41.01 4.81
CA LEU A 593 0.79 41.21 3.45
C LEU A 593 0.10 42.38 2.72
N GLY A 594 0.90 43.23 2.05
CA GLY A 594 0.41 44.33 1.22
C GLY A 594 0.08 43.91 -0.23
N GLU A 595 -0.49 44.82 -1.03
CA GLU A 595 -0.83 44.56 -2.44
C GLU A 595 0.38 44.15 -3.30
N ASP A 596 1.51 44.83 -3.15
CA ASP A 596 2.74 44.49 -3.88
C ASP A 596 3.28 43.10 -3.52
N ASP A 597 3.08 42.67 -2.27
CA ASP A 597 3.49 41.34 -1.80
C ASP A 597 2.61 40.27 -2.44
N TRP A 598 1.29 40.49 -2.48
CA TRP A 598 0.34 39.62 -3.18
C TRP A 598 0.61 39.51 -4.67
N CYS A 599 0.90 40.64 -5.35
CA CYS A 599 1.33 40.63 -6.75
C CYS A 599 2.57 39.74 -6.99
N PHE A 600 3.54 39.77 -6.07
CA PHE A 600 4.73 38.94 -6.17
C PHE A 600 4.40 37.45 -5.94
N VAL A 601 3.60 37.13 -4.92
CA VAL A 601 3.13 35.76 -4.63
C VAL A 601 2.48 35.15 -5.86
N PHE A 602 1.44 35.77 -6.41
CA PHE A 602 0.71 35.23 -7.57
C PHE A 602 1.61 35.06 -8.81
N ARG A 603 2.54 35.99 -9.05
CA ARG A 603 3.50 35.88 -10.16
C ARG A 603 4.41 34.66 -10.02
N ILE A 604 4.95 34.42 -8.82
CA ILE A 604 5.82 33.28 -8.56
C ILE A 604 5.05 31.96 -8.67
N LEU A 605 3.83 31.89 -8.14
CA LEU A 605 2.98 30.70 -8.25
C LEU A 605 2.67 30.38 -9.70
N GLN A 606 2.22 31.38 -10.46
CA GLN A 606 1.90 31.21 -11.87
C GLN A 606 3.12 30.77 -12.68
N LYS A 607 4.29 31.37 -12.47
CA LYS A 607 5.54 31.02 -13.17
C LYS A 607 5.87 29.54 -13.03
N TRP A 608 5.87 29.01 -11.81
CA TRP A 608 6.31 27.63 -11.55
C TRP A 608 5.26 26.59 -11.91
N ILE A 609 3.97 26.91 -11.73
CA ILE A 609 2.87 26.07 -12.22
C ILE A 609 2.95 25.98 -13.76
N GLU A 610 3.02 27.11 -14.47
CA GLU A 610 3.14 27.14 -15.94
C GLU A 610 4.38 26.40 -16.43
N SER A 611 5.52 26.53 -15.74
CA SER A 611 6.75 25.80 -16.08
C SER A 611 6.58 24.28 -15.97
N SER A 612 5.86 23.79 -14.95
CA SER A 612 5.55 22.35 -14.82
C SER A 612 4.56 21.86 -15.88
N VAL A 613 3.59 22.69 -16.28
CA VAL A 613 2.67 22.37 -17.37
C VAL A 613 3.45 22.20 -18.67
N LEU A 614 4.31 23.18 -19.02
CA LEU A 614 5.13 23.11 -20.23
C LEU A 614 6.01 21.86 -20.26
N LEU A 615 6.62 21.48 -19.14
CA LEU A 615 7.44 20.27 -19.06
C LEU A 615 6.61 19.02 -19.34
N VAL A 616 5.45 18.87 -18.70
CA VAL A 616 4.58 17.69 -18.93
C VAL A 616 3.98 17.70 -20.33
N GLU A 617 3.68 18.87 -20.89
CA GLU A 617 3.19 18.99 -22.26
C GLU A 617 4.28 18.59 -23.28
N GLU A 618 5.52 19.04 -23.09
CA GLU A 618 6.68 18.62 -23.91
C GLU A 618 6.93 17.11 -23.81
N MET A 619 6.81 16.54 -22.61
CA MET A 619 6.89 15.09 -22.42
C MET A 619 5.77 14.37 -23.17
N THR A 620 4.54 14.90 -23.13
CA THR A 620 3.38 14.32 -23.82
C THR A 620 3.56 14.34 -25.34
N ASP A 621 4.07 15.45 -25.88
CA ASP A 621 4.42 15.56 -27.30
C ASP A 621 5.52 14.56 -27.67
N GLY A 622 6.56 14.43 -26.84
CA GLY A 622 7.64 13.45 -27.03
C GLY A 622 7.12 12.00 -27.04
N VAL A 623 6.19 11.67 -26.15
CA VAL A 623 5.52 10.35 -26.10
C VAL A 623 4.67 10.13 -27.35
N ASN A 624 3.88 11.15 -27.76
CA ASN A 624 3.04 11.08 -28.95
C ASN A 624 3.86 10.90 -30.22
N ASP A 625 4.96 11.65 -30.38
CA ASP A 625 5.88 11.55 -31.51
C ASP A 625 6.60 10.19 -31.57
N ALA A 626 7.03 9.67 -30.42
CA ALA A 626 7.64 8.34 -30.33
C ALA A 626 6.66 7.23 -30.74
N VAL A 627 5.37 7.38 -30.42
CA VAL A 627 4.32 6.43 -30.77
C VAL A 627 3.83 6.57 -32.21
N ILE A 628 3.87 7.78 -32.81
CA ILE A 628 3.49 8.03 -34.20
C ILE A 628 4.60 7.59 -35.17
N ASN A 629 5.86 7.91 -34.90
CA ASN A 629 7.00 7.68 -35.80
C ASN A 629 7.62 6.27 -35.68
N ARG A 630 6.78 5.25 -35.50
CA ARG A 630 7.15 3.87 -35.11
C ARG A 630 8.30 3.26 -35.94
N THR A 631 9.37 2.81 -35.25
CA THR A 631 10.48 2.01 -35.85
C THR A 631 10.55 0.57 -35.33
N SER A 632 10.52 0.34 -34.00
CA SER A 632 10.41 -1.00 -33.36
C SER A 632 9.87 -0.91 -31.92
N ALA A 633 9.35 -2.01 -31.34
CA ALA A 633 8.78 -2.03 -29.99
C ALA A 633 9.82 -1.83 -28.86
N VAL A 634 11.06 -2.29 -29.08
CA VAL A 634 12.17 -2.15 -28.11
C VAL A 634 12.67 -0.71 -28.08
N ASP A 635 12.82 -0.08 -29.26
CA ASP A 635 13.23 1.33 -29.37
C ASP A 635 12.22 2.28 -28.70
N ILE A 636 10.92 1.96 -28.78
CA ILE A 636 9.86 2.72 -28.09
C ILE A 636 10.07 2.66 -26.58
N LEU A 637 10.30 1.48 -26.02
CA LEU A 637 10.45 1.31 -24.57
C LEU A 637 11.68 2.05 -24.03
N GLU A 638 12.80 2.04 -24.76
CA GLU A 638 14.00 2.80 -24.40
C GLU A 638 13.78 4.32 -24.50
N ASN A 639 13.13 4.79 -25.57
CA ASN A 639 12.80 6.20 -25.73
C ASN A 639 11.83 6.70 -24.66
N LEU A 640 10.81 5.90 -24.30
CA LEU A 640 9.87 6.24 -23.22
C LEU A 640 10.56 6.26 -21.86
N LYS A 641 11.49 5.34 -21.60
CA LYS A 641 12.32 5.39 -20.39
C LYS A 641 13.16 6.66 -20.34
N LEU A 642 13.76 7.08 -21.45
CA LEU A 642 14.49 8.33 -21.51
C LEU A 642 13.57 9.52 -21.20
N ILE A 643 12.42 9.64 -21.88
CA ILE A 643 11.46 10.73 -21.64
C ILE A 643 10.98 10.76 -20.18
N ALA A 644 10.58 9.61 -19.63
CA ALA A 644 10.11 9.48 -18.24
C ALA A 644 11.20 9.73 -17.19
N CYS A 645 12.46 9.42 -17.50
CA CYS A 645 13.62 9.60 -16.60
C CYS A 645 14.37 10.94 -16.80
N THR A 646 14.02 11.74 -17.81
CA THR A 646 14.63 13.06 -18.07
C THR A 646 14.00 14.30 -17.40
N PRO A 647 12.94 14.25 -16.56
CA PRO A 647 12.39 15.50 -16.05
C PRO A 647 13.43 16.23 -15.22
N GLU A 648 13.54 17.55 -15.40
CA GLU A 648 14.32 18.39 -14.50
C GLU A 648 13.72 18.26 -13.09
N GLU A 649 14.35 17.46 -12.21
CA GLU A 649 13.95 17.17 -10.82
C GLU A 649 13.54 18.44 -10.04
N LEU A 650 14.17 19.56 -10.39
CA LEU A 650 13.94 20.87 -9.80
C LEU A 650 12.55 21.45 -10.15
N THR A 651 12.06 21.30 -11.38
CA THR A 651 10.82 21.93 -11.85
C THR A 651 9.60 21.40 -11.10
N PHE A 652 9.52 20.09 -10.88
CA PHE A 652 8.46 19.51 -10.05
C PHE A 652 8.57 19.96 -8.60
N THR A 653 9.78 20.05 -8.04
CA THR A 653 10.00 20.54 -6.67
C THR A 653 9.58 22.01 -6.48
N PHE A 654 9.82 22.85 -7.48
CA PHE A 654 9.34 24.23 -7.52
C PHE A 654 7.81 24.30 -7.57
N ALA A 655 7.20 23.55 -8.48
CA ALA A 655 5.76 23.52 -8.65
C ALA A 655 5.05 22.92 -7.43
N GLU A 656 5.63 21.91 -6.79
CA GLU A 656 5.16 21.35 -5.52
C GLU A 656 5.11 22.44 -4.44
N SER A 657 6.20 23.19 -4.24
CA SER A 657 6.24 24.29 -3.27
C SER A 657 5.21 25.39 -3.59
N ALA A 658 4.95 25.65 -4.89
CA ALA A 658 3.90 26.56 -5.33
C ALA A 658 2.49 26.02 -5.03
N LEU A 659 2.23 24.74 -5.27
CA LEU A 659 0.96 24.08 -4.94
C LEU A 659 0.70 24.08 -3.43
N VAL A 660 1.72 23.87 -2.59
CA VAL A 660 1.60 24.02 -1.13
C VAL A 660 1.16 25.43 -0.74
N THR A 661 1.76 26.45 -1.37
CA THR A 661 1.36 27.85 -1.16
C THR A 661 -0.11 28.08 -1.55
N LEU A 662 -0.54 27.49 -2.66
CA LEU A 662 -1.93 27.58 -3.14
C LEU A 662 -2.91 26.85 -2.20
N CYS A 663 -2.50 25.73 -1.59
CA CYS A 663 -3.28 25.06 -0.55
C CYS A 663 -3.42 25.97 0.69
N CYS A 664 -2.37 26.67 1.08
CA CYS A 664 -2.42 27.65 2.17
C CYS A 664 -3.44 28.76 1.87
N LEU A 665 -3.50 29.27 0.63
CA LEU A 665 -4.49 30.28 0.22
C LEU A 665 -5.92 29.77 0.39
N ASN A 666 -6.21 28.57 -0.10
CA ASN A 666 -7.53 27.96 0.02
C ASN A 666 -7.94 27.71 1.48
N HIS A 667 -6.98 27.39 2.36
CA HIS A 667 -7.24 27.23 3.78
C HIS A 667 -7.61 28.57 4.44
N VAL A 668 -6.85 29.64 4.17
CA VAL A 668 -7.13 30.99 4.68
C VAL A 668 -8.50 31.48 4.19
N ASP A 669 -8.88 31.15 2.95
CA ASP A 669 -10.20 31.47 2.39
C ASP A 669 -11.37 30.85 3.17
N SER A 670 -11.17 29.68 3.78
CA SER A 670 -12.19 28.97 4.56
C SER A 670 -12.43 29.58 5.95
N LEU A 671 -11.48 30.36 6.48
CA LEU A 671 -11.54 30.95 7.82
C LEU A 671 -12.34 32.26 7.90
N HIS A 672 -12.88 32.77 6.78
CA HIS A 672 -13.85 33.90 6.72
C HIS A 672 -13.45 35.22 7.41
N GLU A 673 -12.19 35.42 7.78
CA GLU A 673 -11.72 36.61 8.51
C GLU A 673 -10.76 37.45 7.66
N SER A 674 -11.24 38.61 7.15
CA SER A 674 -10.50 39.86 6.84
C SER A 674 -11.00 40.56 5.56
N GLN A 675 -10.91 41.90 5.53
CA GLN A 675 -11.10 42.75 4.35
C GLN A 675 -10.09 42.45 3.22
N THR A 676 -8.92 41.90 3.55
CA THR A 676 -7.88 41.49 2.59
C THR A 676 -8.35 40.33 1.68
N LEU A 677 -9.21 39.44 2.18
CA LEU A 677 -9.78 38.33 1.42
C LEU A 677 -10.81 38.80 0.37
N GLN A 678 -11.45 39.95 0.57
CA GLN A 678 -12.36 40.52 -0.43
C GLN A 678 -11.62 41.06 -1.67
N LEU A 679 -10.38 41.56 -1.49
CA LEU A 679 -9.51 42.00 -2.60
C LEU A 679 -9.02 40.81 -3.44
N ILE A 680 -8.65 39.69 -2.81
CA ILE A 680 -8.24 38.47 -3.51
C ILE A 680 -9.41 37.84 -4.30
N ARG A 681 -10.64 37.96 -3.78
CA ARG A 681 -11.87 37.44 -4.42
C ARG A 681 -12.43 38.31 -5.56
N SER A 682 -11.91 39.52 -5.80
CA SER A 682 -12.45 40.42 -6.82
C SER A 682 -11.36 41.07 -7.69
N GLY A 683 -11.52 41.04 -9.01
CA GLY A 683 -10.58 41.67 -9.95
C GLY A 683 -9.57 40.68 -10.55
N GLU A 684 -8.34 41.14 -10.76
CA GLU A 684 -7.28 40.43 -11.51
C GLU A 684 -6.78 39.14 -10.84
N TYR A 685 -6.83 39.04 -9.50
CA TYR A 685 -6.36 37.87 -8.76
C TYR A 685 -7.27 36.64 -8.91
N ALA A 686 -8.58 36.84 -9.02
CA ALA A 686 -9.53 35.76 -9.27
C ALA A 686 -9.33 35.16 -10.68
N GLU A 687 -9.02 36.00 -11.67
CA GLU A 687 -8.68 35.58 -13.03
C GLU A 687 -7.36 34.81 -13.06
N SER A 688 -6.33 35.31 -12.36
CA SER A 688 -5.04 34.61 -12.20
C SER A 688 -5.23 33.24 -11.51
N ASN A 689 -6.05 33.16 -10.47
CA ASN A 689 -6.35 31.89 -9.79
C ASN A 689 -7.08 30.91 -10.70
N ASN A 690 -8.09 31.36 -11.46
CA ASN A 690 -8.80 30.51 -12.43
C ASN A 690 -7.85 29.96 -13.50
N LYS A 691 -6.90 30.79 -13.97
CA LYS A 691 -5.88 30.38 -14.94
C LYS A 691 -4.89 29.38 -14.33
N MET A 692 -4.47 29.56 -13.08
CA MET A 692 -3.65 28.58 -12.38
C MET A 692 -4.39 27.24 -12.22
N MET A 693 -5.68 27.25 -11.86
CA MET A 693 -6.50 26.04 -11.79
C MET A 693 -6.65 25.35 -13.16
N GLU A 694 -6.82 26.12 -14.24
CA GLU A 694 -6.82 25.60 -15.61
C GLU A 694 -5.50 24.90 -15.93
N ASN A 695 -4.36 25.53 -15.59
CA ASN A 695 -3.04 24.96 -15.78
C ASN A 695 -2.84 23.65 -14.98
N VAL A 696 -3.29 23.59 -13.73
CA VAL A 696 -3.24 22.37 -12.91
C VAL A 696 -4.10 21.25 -13.51
N LEU A 697 -5.27 21.58 -14.07
CA LEU A 697 -6.09 20.62 -14.80
C LEU A 697 -5.40 20.13 -16.08
N ARG A 698 -4.81 21.03 -16.88
CA ARG A 698 -4.05 20.66 -18.08
C ARG A 698 -2.88 19.74 -17.77
N LEU A 699 -2.11 20.04 -16.72
CA LEU A 699 -1.03 19.20 -16.22
C LEU A 699 -1.49 17.76 -15.96
N PHE A 700 -2.60 17.61 -15.23
CA PHE A 700 -3.18 16.31 -14.92
C PHE A 700 -3.69 15.57 -16.17
N LEU A 701 -4.41 16.29 -17.05
CA LEU A 701 -4.92 15.71 -18.30
C LEU A 701 -3.79 15.28 -19.24
N ALA A 702 -2.74 16.08 -19.40
CA ALA A 702 -1.58 15.78 -20.22
C ALA A 702 -0.84 14.52 -19.73
N SER A 703 -0.67 14.38 -18.40
CA SER A 703 -0.08 13.17 -17.82
C SER A 703 -0.92 11.91 -18.07
N GLY A 704 -2.25 12.01 -17.95
CA GLY A 704 -3.14 10.89 -18.27
C GLY A 704 -3.14 10.53 -19.74
N VAL A 705 -3.18 11.53 -20.62
CA VAL A 705 -3.13 11.32 -22.07
C VAL A 705 -1.80 10.70 -22.49
N SER A 706 -0.67 11.13 -21.90
CA SER A 706 0.64 10.48 -22.11
C SER A 706 0.60 8.98 -21.83
N GLU A 707 -0.01 8.58 -20.71
CA GLU A 707 -0.16 7.17 -20.37
C GLU A 707 -1.11 6.44 -21.33
N ALA A 708 -2.22 7.07 -21.75
CA ALA A 708 -3.14 6.48 -22.72
C ALA A 708 -2.49 6.26 -24.09
N ILE A 709 -1.63 7.18 -24.52
CA ILE A 709 -0.85 7.08 -25.75
C ILE A 709 0.15 5.93 -25.63
N ALA A 710 0.92 5.88 -24.54
CA ALA A 710 1.88 4.80 -24.28
C ALA A 710 1.21 3.42 -24.17
N GLY A 711 0.06 3.36 -23.47
CA GLY A 711 -0.75 2.14 -23.31
C GLY A 711 -1.35 1.61 -24.61
N SER A 712 -1.47 2.44 -25.65
CA SER A 712 -1.85 1.98 -26.99
C SER A 712 -0.78 1.09 -27.65
N CYS A 713 0.45 1.09 -27.12
CA CYS A 713 1.55 0.24 -27.57
C CYS A 713 1.66 -1.05 -26.73
N SER A 714 1.79 -0.93 -25.41
CA SER A 714 1.87 -2.05 -24.47
C SER A 714 1.56 -1.62 -23.02
N GLU A 715 1.22 -2.59 -22.17
CA GLU A 715 1.02 -2.34 -20.73
C GLU A 715 2.33 -1.91 -20.04
N GLU A 716 3.47 -2.46 -20.48
CA GLU A 716 4.80 -2.06 -20.00
C GLU A 716 5.11 -0.59 -20.31
N ALA A 717 4.73 -0.09 -21.50
CA ALA A 717 4.89 1.30 -21.87
C ALA A 717 4.02 2.23 -20.99
N SER A 718 2.78 1.80 -20.69
CA SER A 718 1.91 2.49 -19.72
C SER A 718 2.53 2.55 -18.33
N SER A 719 3.09 1.42 -17.86
CA SER A 719 3.75 1.30 -16.55
C SER A 719 4.96 2.24 -16.43
N ILE A 720 5.76 2.41 -17.49
CA ILE A 720 6.90 3.35 -17.47
C ILE A 720 6.44 4.79 -17.23
N ILE A 721 5.41 5.26 -17.96
CA ILE A 721 4.88 6.62 -17.76
C ILE A 721 4.24 6.76 -16.37
N ALA A 722 3.50 5.74 -15.93
CA ALA A 722 2.85 5.72 -14.63
C ALA A 722 3.85 5.77 -13.46
N SER A 723 4.98 5.05 -13.59
CA SER A 723 6.05 5.03 -12.59
C SER A 723 6.64 6.42 -12.31
N GLY A 724 6.67 7.31 -13.31
CA GLY A 724 7.09 8.70 -13.16
C GLY A 724 6.23 9.50 -12.16
N ARG A 725 4.95 9.13 -11.98
CA ARG A 725 4.08 9.77 -10.98
C ARG A 725 4.35 9.28 -9.57
N VAL A 726 4.80 8.03 -9.41
CA VAL A 726 5.19 7.46 -8.12
C VAL A 726 6.46 8.12 -7.58
N VAL A 727 7.39 8.50 -8.47
CA VAL A 727 8.62 9.23 -8.10
C VAL A 727 8.29 10.58 -7.44
N TYR A 728 7.30 11.30 -7.96
CA TYR A 728 6.85 12.60 -7.45
C TYR A 728 5.46 12.51 -6.81
N LEU A 729 5.24 11.51 -5.95
CA LEU A 729 3.93 11.18 -5.39
C LEU A 729 3.23 12.40 -4.76
N HIS A 730 3.90 13.10 -3.84
CA HIS A 730 3.30 14.22 -3.12
C HIS A 730 2.86 15.37 -4.03
N PHE A 731 3.67 15.70 -5.04
CA PHE A 731 3.31 16.66 -6.08
C PHE A 731 2.00 16.28 -6.77
N TRP A 732 1.85 15.02 -7.18
CA TRP A 732 0.63 14.55 -7.85
C TRP A 732 -0.57 14.46 -6.92
N GLU A 733 -0.37 14.19 -5.63
CA GLU A 733 -1.44 14.26 -4.61
C GLU A 733 -1.97 15.69 -4.44
N LEU A 734 -1.05 16.67 -4.42
CA LEU A 734 -1.43 18.09 -4.41
C LEU A 734 -2.22 18.46 -5.65
N VAL A 735 -1.75 18.08 -6.85
CA VAL A 735 -2.46 18.29 -8.13
C VAL A 735 -3.88 17.73 -8.08
N ALA A 736 -4.04 16.48 -7.62
CA ALA A 736 -5.35 15.82 -7.51
C ALA A 736 -6.33 16.60 -6.61
N SER A 737 -5.84 17.14 -5.50
CA SER A 737 -6.68 17.86 -4.52
C SER A 737 -7.34 19.12 -5.06
N PHE A 738 -6.71 19.82 -6.01
CA PHE A 738 -7.28 21.03 -6.62
C PHE A 738 -8.31 20.75 -7.71
N ILE A 739 -8.20 19.59 -8.36
CA ILE A 739 -9.00 19.23 -9.53
C ILE A 739 -10.45 18.90 -9.16
N ILE A 740 -10.64 18.28 -8.00
CA ILE A 740 -11.95 17.86 -7.49
C ILE A 740 -12.87 19.07 -7.29
N ASP A 741 -12.33 20.17 -6.75
CA ASP A 741 -13.07 21.41 -6.45
C ASP A 741 -13.17 22.39 -7.64
N ALA A 742 -12.55 22.07 -8.79
CA ALA A 742 -12.54 22.96 -9.95
C ALA A 742 -13.95 23.22 -10.52
N SER A 743 -14.24 24.47 -10.89
CA SER A 743 -15.55 24.82 -11.44
C SER A 743 -15.78 24.24 -12.85
N PRO A 744 -17.04 24.00 -13.28
CA PRO A 744 -17.33 23.49 -14.62
C PRO A 744 -16.79 24.37 -15.76
N GLN A 745 -16.67 25.68 -15.54
CA GLN A 745 -16.10 26.62 -16.51
C GLN A 745 -14.61 26.37 -16.71
N ILE A 746 -13.84 26.24 -15.62
CA ILE A 746 -12.40 25.96 -15.67
C ILE A 746 -12.14 24.59 -16.31
N ARG A 747 -12.94 23.58 -15.94
CA ARG A 747 -12.90 22.26 -16.58
C ARG A 747 -13.15 22.34 -18.08
N GLY A 748 -14.14 23.13 -18.50
CA GLY A 748 -14.43 23.40 -19.91
C GLY A 748 -13.25 24.01 -20.66
N CYS A 749 -12.65 25.08 -20.12
CA CYS A 749 -11.48 25.75 -20.73
C CYS A 749 -10.29 24.80 -20.88
N ALA A 750 -9.94 24.04 -19.83
CA ALA A 750 -8.83 23.09 -19.88
C ALA A 750 -9.07 22.00 -20.95
N LEU A 751 -10.30 21.51 -21.09
CA LEU A 751 -10.66 20.49 -22.08
C LEU A 751 -10.66 21.02 -23.51
N GLU A 752 -11.10 22.26 -23.73
CA GLU A 752 -11.00 22.93 -25.03
C GLU A 752 -9.53 23.09 -25.43
N SER A 753 -8.67 23.52 -24.50
CA SER A 753 -7.22 23.60 -24.71
C SER A 753 -6.62 22.24 -25.11
N MET A 754 -6.97 21.16 -24.40
CA MET A 754 -6.52 19.81 -24.74
C MET A 754 -7.05 19.32 -26.10
N LYS A 755 -8.29 19.66 -26.47
CA LYS A 755 -8.89 19.27 -27.75
C LYS A 755 -8.21 19.94 -28.93
N LEU A 756 -7.77 21.20 -28.78
CA LEU A 756 -7.07 21.94 -29.83
C LEU A 756 -5.65 21.41 -30.11
N TRP A 757 -5.08 20.63 -29.19
CA TRP A 757 -3.72 20.09 -29.30
C TRP A 757 -3.59 19.00 -30.38
N GLY A 758 -4.64 18.25 -30.66
CA GLY A 758 -4.65 17.26 -31.76
C GLY A 758 -3.84 15.98 -31.48
N LEU A 759 -3.71 15.57 -30.21
CA LEU A 759 -3.05 14.34 -29.79
C LEU A 759 -3.77 13.07 -30.28
N SER A 760 -3.07 11.93 -30.33
CA SER A 760 -3.62 10.66 -30.80
C SER A 760 -4.70 10.04 -29.89
N LYS A 761 -4.74 10.43 -28.62
CA LYS A 761 -5.76 10.04 -27.64
C LYS A 761 -6.40 11.29 -27.03
N ASP A 762 -7.68 11.17 -26.66
CA ASP A 762 -8.42 12.26 -26.04
C ASP A 762 -8.27 12.28 -24.51
N SER A 763 -8.67 13.40 -23.90
CA SER A 763 -8.63 13.58 -22.45
C SER A 763 -9.41 12.51 -21.69
N VAL A 764 -10.48 11.96 -22.25
CA VAL A 764 -11.29 10.91 -21.62
C VAL A 764 -10.52 9.59 -21.56
N SER A 765 -9.85 9.18 -22.64
CA SER A 765 -8.94 8.03 -22.61
C SER A 765 -7.81 8.25 -21.59
N GLY A 766 -7.29 9.48 -21.48
CA GLY A 766 -6.31 9.83 -20.45
C GLY A 766 -6.83 9.66 -19.01
N LEU A 767 -8.08 10.04 -18.75
CA LEU A 767 -8.72 9.83 -17.44
C LEU A 767 -8.92 8.34 -17.12
N TYR A 768 -9.28 7.52 -18.12
CA TYR A 768 -9.37 6.07 -17.94
C TYR A 768 -8.01 5.43 -17.64
N SER A 769 -6.94 5.89 -18.30
CA SER A 769 -5.57 5.43 -18.02
C SER A 769 -5.14 5.75 -16.60
N ILE A 770 -5.43 6.94 -16.08
CA ILE A 770 -5.14 7.27 -14.68
C ILE A 770 -6.00 6.40 -13.73
N LEU A 771 -7.29 6.25 -14.02
CA LEU A 771 -8.22 5.52 -13.16
C LEU A 771 -7.84 4.04 -13.02
N PHE A 772 -7.40 3.42 -14.12
CA PHE A 772 -7.07 1.99 -14.20
C PHE A 772 -5.56 1.72 -14.38
N SER A 773 -4.72 2.65 -13.91
CA SER A 773 -3.26 2.58 -14.08
C SER A 773 -2.65 1.34 -13.44
N SER A 774 -1.53 0.87 -14.01
CA SER A 774 -0.73 -0.22 -13.46
C SER A 774 0.05 0.18 -12.21
N GLU A 775 0.35 1.47 -12.02
CA GLU A 775 0.94 2.03 -10.80
C GLU A 775 -0.09 2.97 -10.13
N PRO A 776 -1.03 2.42 -9.34
CA PRO A 776 -2.18 3.17 -8.85
C PRO A 776 -1.79 4.20 -7.78
N VAL A 777 -2.16 5.47 -8.01
CA VAL A 777 -2.10 6.54 -7.02
C VAL A 777 -3.51 6.91 -6.60
N SER A 778 -3.86 6.62 -5.36
CA SER A 778 -5.23 6.75 -4.80
C SER A 778 -5.87 8.13 -5.04
N HIS A 779 -5.14 9.21 -4.78
CA HIS A 779 -5.61 10.59 -4.99
C HIS A 779 -5.95 10.86 -6.48
N LEU A 780 -5.09 10.41 -7.40
CA LEU A 780 -5.29 10.60 -8.84
C LEU A 780 -6.45 9.76 -9.37
N GLN A 781 -6.61 8.52 -8.90
CA GLN A 781 -7.73 7.65 -9.29
C GLN A 781 -9.08 8.26 -8.89
N PHE A 782 -9.19 8.79 -7.67
CA PHE A 782 -10.41 9.48 -7.25
C PHE A 782 -10.67 10.76 -8.06
N ALA A 783 -9.64 11.57 -8.32
CA ALA A 783 -9.76 12.77 -9.15
C ALA A 783 -10.23 12.42 -10.58
N ALA A 784 -9.68 11.36 -11.18
CA ALA A 784 -10.10 10.88 -12.49
C ALA A 784 -11.57 10.41 -12.50
N TYR A 785 -11.98 9.63 -11.50
CA TYR A 785 -13.38 9.23 -11.33
C TYR A 785 -14.31 10.45 -11.20
N SER A 786 -13.94 11.42 -10.36
CA SER A 786 -14.73 12.64 -10.12
C SER A 786 -14.91 13.47 -11.40
N LEU A 787 -13.85 13.61 -12.21
CA LEU A 787 -13.91 14.30 -13.49
C LEU A 787 -14.77 13.57 -14.53
N LEU A 788 -14.65 12.25 -14.66
CA LEU A 788 -15.51 11.43 -15.54
C LEU A 788 -16.99 11.55 -15.16
N MET A 789 -17.27 11.74 -13.88
CA MET A 789 -18.61 11.95 -13.32
C MET A 789 -19.01 13.42 -13.21
N SER A 790 -18.28 14.35 -13.82
CA SER A 790 -18.58 15.79 -13.75
C SER A 790 -18.82 16.41 -15.12
N GLU A 791 -19.61 17.47 -15.19
CA GLU A 791 -19.73 18.27 -16.41
C GLU A 791 -18.40 18.99 -16.71
N PRO A 792 -17.99 19.10 -17.99
CA PRO A 792 -18.72 18.71 -19.22
C PRO A 792 -18.42 17.28 -19.74
N LEU A 793 -17.62 16.49 -19.02
CA LEU A 793 -17.14 15.18 -19.49
C LEU A 793 -18.17 14.06 -19.32
N CYS A 794 -19.12 14.22 -18.40
CA CYS A 794 -20.11 13.21 -18.06
C CYS A 794 -20.92 12.71 -19.26
N GLU A 795 -21.13 13.52 -20.29
CA GLU A 795 -21.87 13.11 -21.50
C GLU A 795 -21.00 12.31 -22.49
N VAL A 796 -19.70 12.55 -22.51
CA VAL A 796 -18.73 12.00 -23.49
C VAL A 796 -17.91 10.83 -22.91
N SER A 797 -17.98 10.61 -21.60
CA SER A 797 -17.23 9.59 -20.87
C SER A 797 -17.64 8.15 -21.20
N LEU A 798 -18.89 7.92 -21.61
CA LEU A 798 -19.44 6.57 -21.85
C LEU A 798 -19.35 6.09 -23.31
N VAL A 799 -19.54 6.99 -24.27
CA VAL A 799 -19.73 6.65 -25.68
C VAL A 799 -18.61 7.29 -26.51
N ASN A 800 -18.06 6.54 -27.46
CA ASN A 800 -17.07 7.09 -28.39
C ASN A 800 -17.67 8.28 -29.16
N GLY A 801 -17.07 9.46 -29.00
CA GLY A 801 -17.52 10.71 -29.60
C GLY A 801 -17.26 10.76 -31.11
N GLY A 802 -18.09 10.09 -31.90
CA GLY A 802 -18.17 10.34 -33.34
C GLY A 802 -18.95 11.62 -33.61
N ASN A 803 -18.26 12.66 -34.10
CA ASN A 803 -18.86 13.92 -34.58
C ASN A 803 -20.00 13.65 -35.58
N PRO A 804 -21.22 14.18 -35.40
CA PRO A 804 -22.27 14.11 -36.43
C PRO A 804 -22.12 15.11 -37.58
N GLN A 805 -21.02 15.87 -37.69
CA GLN A 805 -20.92 17.02 -38.60
C GLN A 805 -19.64 17.14 -39.46
N GLU A 806 -18.75 16.14 -39.48
CA GLU A 806 -17.61 16.13 -40.41
C GLU A 806 -17.67 14.95 -41.37
N SER A 807 -18.70 14.92 -42.22
CA SER A 807 -18.71 14.09 -43.44
C SER A 807 -19.64 14.68 -44.50
N ASP A 808 -19.62 16.01 -44.67
CA ASP A 808 -20.44 16.70 -45.67
C ASP A 808 -19.54 17.45 -46.66
N MET A 809 -18.53 16.77 -47.20
CA MET A 809 -18.00 17.05 -48.53
C MET A 809 -17.59 15.71 -49.16
N ASP A 810 -18.18 15.42 -50.32
CA ASP A 810 -17.97 14.26 -51.19
C ASP A 810 -18.72 12.96 -50.84
N GLN A 811 -19.97 12.86 -51.30
CA GLN A 811 -20.37 11.89 -52.33
C GLN A 811 -21.83 12.08 -52.76
N GLN A 812 -22.02 12.37 -54.05
CA GLN A 812 -23.31 12.25 -54.73
C GLN A 812 -23.70 10.77 -54.85
N SER A 813 -25.01 10.52 -54.73
CA SER A 813 -25.78 9.33 -55.15
C SER A 813 -25.72 8.07 -54.28
N THR A 814 -26.69 7.92 -53.37
CA THR A 814 -27.66 6.80 -53.37
C THR A 814 -28.76 7.07 -52.34
N GLU A 815 -30.03 6.93 -52.71
CA GLU A 815 -31.14 6.83 -51.77
C GLU A 815 -30.90 5.61 -50.87
N SER A 816 -30.65 5.83 -49.59
CA SER A 816 -30.58 4.79 -48.57
C SER A 816 -31.76 4.91 -47.59
N THR A 817 -32.31 3.74 -47.30
CA THR A 817 -33.48 3.44 -46.46
C THR A 817 -33.37 4.02 -45.04
N PRO A 818 -34.48 4.42 -44.40
CA PRO A 818 -34.49 4.75 -42.98
C PRO A 818 -34.57 3.44 -42.19
N ASP A 819 -33.44 2.96 -41.66
CA ASP A 819 -33.33 2.06 -40.51
C ASP A 819 -31.92 1.44 -40.49
N SER A 820 -30.91 2.22 -40.08
CA SER A 820 -29.74 1.64 -39.43
C SER A 820 -29.95 1.75 -37.93
N GLU A 821 -30.15 0.62 -37.26
CA GLU A 821 -30.22 0.54 -35.80
C GLU A 821 -28.96 1.21 -35.22
N LYS A 822 -29.12 2.32 -34.49
CA LYS A 822 -28.02 2.96 -33.76
C LYS A 822 -27.56 2.01 -32.66
N VAL A 823 -26.55 1.19 -32.95
CA VAL A 823 -25.87 0.34 -31.95
C VAL A 823 -25.06 1.26 -31.04
N LEU A 824 -25.36 1.22 -29.74
CA LEU A 824 -24.58 1.94 -28.74
C LEU A 824 -23.21 1.25 -28.59
N CYS A 825 -22.13 2.01 -28.82
CA CYS A 825 -20.75 1.55 -28.65
C CYS A 825 -20.16 2.21 -27.41
N LEU A 826 -19.98 1.43 -26.34
CA LEU A 826 -19.21 1.89 -25.18
C LEU A 826 -17.77 2.14 -25.59
N ARG A 827 -17.08 3.02 -24.87
CA ARG A 827 -15.62 3.16 -25.00
C ARG A 827 -14.92 1.83 -24.74
N ASP A 828 -13.87 1.54 -25.51
CA ASP A 828 -13.18 0.25 -25.46
C ASP A 828 -12.56 -0.02 -24.07
N GLU A 829 -12.08 1.04 -23.41
CA GLU A 829 -11.52 1.00 -22.05
C GLU A 829 -12.55 0.51 -21.03
N LEU A 830 -13.80 0.98 -21.15
CA LEU A 830 -14.89 0.60 -20.25
C LEU A 830 -15.49 -0.76 -20.65
N SER A 831 -15.64 -1.02 -21.95
CA SER A 831 -16.19 -2.26 -22.48
C SER A 831 -15.33 -3.47 -22.08
N SER A 832 -14.00 -3.36 -22.19
CA SER A 832 -13.07 -4.44 -21.84
C SER A 832 -13.17 -4.87 -20.37
N LEU A 833 -13.36 -3.92 -19.45
CA LEU A 833 -13.51 -4.19 -18.02
C LEU A 833 -14.89 -4.76 -17.66
N ILE A 834 -15.96 -4.23 -18.27
CA ILE A 834 -17.32 -4.74 -17.98
C ILE A 834 -17.53 -6.14 -18.57
N GLU A 835 -16.95 -6.42 -19.74
CA GLU A 835 -17.02 -7.71 -20.42
C GLU A 835 -16.00 -8.73 -19.88
N MET A 836 -15.18 -8.35 -18.90
CA MET A 836 -14.12 -9.20 -18.36
C MET A 836 -14.67 -10.53 -17.81
N PRO A 837 -14.04 -11.68 -18.12
CA PRO A 837 -14.54 -12.98 -17.69
C PRO A 837 -14.57 -13.10 -16.17
N THR A 838 -15.78 -13.17 -15.60
CA THR A 838 -15.99 -13.27 -14.15
C THR A 838 -15.38 -14.54 -13.54
N SER A 839 -15.11 -15.58 -14.34
CA SER A 839 -14.44 -16.81 -13.91
C SER A 839 -12.96 -16.63 -13.60
N GLU A 840 -12.30 -15.66 -14.23
CA GLU A 840 -10.91 -15.31 -13.96
C GLU A 840 -10.85 -14.36 -12.76
N LEU A 841 -11.75 -13.37 -12.72
CA LEU A 841 -11.88 -12.45 -11.58
C LEU A 841 -12.20 -13.16 -10.27
N ALA A 842 -13.04 -14.20 -10.29
CA ALA A 842 -13.41 -14.93 -9.08
C ALA A 842 -12.23 -15.66 -8.39
N LYS A 843 -11.09 -15.84 -9.09
CA LYS A 843 -9.88 -16.50 -8.57
C LYS A 843 -8.84 -15.52 -8.01
N THR A 844 -8.93 -14.24 -8.35
CA THR A 844 -8.00 -13.21 -7.87
C THR A 844 -8.29 -12.84 -6.43
N ASP A 845 -7.28 -12.32 -5.73
CA ASP A 845 -7.43 -11.83 -4.36
C ASP A 845 -8.52 -10.76 -4.24
N LEU A 846 -9.13 -10.64 -3.05
CA LEU A 846 -10.23 -9.69 -2.82
C LEU A 846 -9.79 -8.23 -3.00
N ILE A 847 -8.50 -7.93 -2.92
CA ILE A 847 -7.94 -6.57 -3.08
C ILE A 847 -7.12 -6.47 -4.38
N ALA A 848 -7.22 -7.47 -5.27
CA ALA A 848 -6.48 -7.46 -6.53
C ALA A 848 -6.90 -6.29 -7.44
N ARG A 849 -5.94 -5.70 -8.16
CA ARG A 849 -6.14 -4.55 -9.04
C ARG A 849 -7.29 -4.73 -10.02
N ASP A 850 -7.33 -5.86 -10.74
CA ASP A 850 -8.37 -6.12 -11.74
C ASP A 850 -9.79 -6.12 -11.14
N ARG A 851 -9.91 -6.58 -9.90
CA ARG A 851 -11.17 -6.60 -9.15
C ARG A 851 -11.63 -5.21 -8.78
N VAL A 852 -10.72 -4.38 -8.28
CA VAL A 852 -10.97 -2.96 -8.00
C VAL A 852 -11.40 -2.24 -9.28
N ASN A 853 -10.65 -2.42 -10.37
CA ASN A 853 -10.92 -1.80 -11.66
C ASN A 853 -12.32 -2.15 -12.19
N VAL A 854 -12.72 -3.43 -12.13
CA VAL A 854 -14.06 -3.86 -12.54
C VAL A 854 -15.14 -3.23 -11.67
N PHE A 855 -14.97 -3.19 -10.34
CA PHE A 855 -15.98 -2.62 -9.45
C PHE A 855 -16.14 -1.11 -9.66
N VAL A 856 -15.05 -0.39 -9.87
CA VAL A 856 -15.05 1.04 -10.20
C VAL A 856 -15.68 1.28 -11.59
N ALA A 857 -15.40 0.43 -12.59
CA ALA A 857 -16.04 0.50 -13.90
C ALA A 857 -17.56 0.30 -13.83
N TRP A 858 -18.02 -0.67 -13.04
CA TRP A 858 -19.45 -0.84 -12.76
C TRP A 858 -20.04 0.35 -12.00
N ALA A 859 -19.29 0.95 -11.08
CA ALA A 859 -19.75 2.14 -10.37
C ALA A 859 -19.94 3.34 -11.31
N LEU A 860 -19.03 3.54 -12.28
CA LEU A 860 -19.19 4.53 -13.35
C LEU A 860 -20.45 4.26 -14.18
N LEU A 861 -20.60 3.04 -14.72
CA LEU A 861 -21.74 2.67 -15.56
C LEU A 861 -23.08 2.89 -14.86
N LEU A 862 -23.21 2.42 -13.62
CA LEU A 862 -24.44 2.56 -12.83
C LEU A 862 -24.75 4.01 -12.48
N SER A 863 -23.72 4.81 -12.17
CA SER A 863 -23.89 6.23 -11.86
C SER A 863 -24.34 7.03 -13.08
N HIS A 864 -23.80 6.73 -14.27
CA HIS A 864 -24.31 7.32 -15.51
C HIS A 864 -25.74 6.86 -15.83
N LEU A 865 -26.02 5.57 -15.67
CA LEU A 865 -27.36 5.03 -15.87
C LEU A 865 -28.37 5.72 -14.95
N GLN A 866 -28.01 6.04 -13.70
CA GLN A 866 -28.87 6.78 -12.78
C GLN A 866 -29.18 8.20 -13.25
N ARG A 867 -28.22 8.90 -13.87
CA ARG A 867 -28.38 10.29 -14.34
C ARG A 867 -29.20 10.41 -15.62
N LEU A 868 -29.25 9.37 -16.45
CA LEU A 868 -30.01 9.38 -17.70
C LEU A 868 -31.53 9.40 -17.46
N PRO A 869 -32.29 10.30 -18.12
CA PRO A 869 -33.75 10.35 -18.00
C PRO A 869 -34.40 9.00 -18.33
N LEU A 870 -35.47 8.64 -17.61
CA LEU A 870 -36.18 7.36 -17.76
C LEU A 870 -36.70 7.12 -19.18
N SER A 871 -37.05 8.18 -19.91
CA SER A 871 -37.58 8.13 -21.28
C SER A 871 -36.51 8.24 -22.37
N SER A 872 -35.22 8.32 -22.02
CA SER A 872 -34.15 8.50 -23.01
C SER A 872 -33.86 7.19 -23.77
N SER A 873 -33.67 7.29 -25.09
CA SER A 873 -33.28 6.16 -25.93
C SER A 873 -31.92 5.60 -25.52
N SER A 874 -30.98 6.45 -25.10
CA SER A 874 -29.66 6.05 -24.60
C SER A 874 -29.75 5.16 -23.36
N ARG A 875 -30.65 5.46 -22.42
CA ARG A 875 -30.91 4.61 -21.25
C ARG A 875 -31.44 3.24 -21.68
N ALA A 876 -32.40 3.20 -22.61
CA ALA A 876 -32.96 1.95 -23.10
C ALA A 876 -31.89 1.07 -23.80
N LEU A 877 -31.03 1.69 -24.61
CA LEU A 877 -29.92 1.01 -25.30
C LEU A 877 -28.88 0.44 -24.33
N LEU A 878 -28.49 1.21 -23.30
CA LEU A 878 -27.59 0.74 -22.24
C LEU A 878 -28.19 -0.43 -21.45
N LEU A 879 -29.48 -0.35 -21.10
CA LEU A 879 -30.18 -1.44 -20.42
C LEU A 879 -30.22 -2.71 -21.27
N SER A 880 -30.50 -2.61 -22.57
CA SER A 880 -30.45 -3.76 -23.48
C SER A 880 -29.04 -4.31 -23.64
N TYR A 881 -28.02 -3.45 -23.71
CA TYR A 881 -26.62 -3.89 -23.81
C TYR A 881 -26.21 -4.74 -22.60
N VAL A 882 -26.53 -4.27 -21.37
CA VAL A 882 -26.22 -5.02 -20.15
C VAL A 882 -27.03 -6.33 -20.05
N GLN A 883 -28.29 -6.33 -20.48
CA GLN A 883 -29.12 -7.53 -20.43
C GLN A 883 -28.74 -8.60 -21.46
N ASP A 884 -28.35 -8.18 -22.67
CA ASP A 884 -28.17 -9.08 -23.80
C ASP A 884 -26.71 -9.55 -23.96
N LYS A 885 -25.73 -8.69 -23.65
CA LYS A 885 -24.30 -8.99 -23.87
C LYS A 885 -23.53 -9.40 -22.62
N ILE A 886 -23.93 -8.95 -21.44
CA ILE A 886 -23.12 -9.10 -20.22
C ILE A 886 -23.70 -10.19 -19.32
N SER A 887 -22.87 -11.16 -18.92
CA SER A 887 -23.27 -12.22 -17.98
C SER A 887 -23.51 -11.65 -16.57
N PRO A 888 -24.55 -12.09 -15.83
CA PRO A 888 -24.83 -11.57 -14.51
C PRO A 888 -23.99 -12.19 -13.38
N CYS A 889 -22.95 -12.95 -13.74
CA CYS A 889 -21.98 -13.55 -12.82
C CYS A 889 -21.11 -12.53 -12.06
N ILE A 890 -21.12 -11.24 -12.42
CA ILE A 890 -20.44 -10.20 -11.61
C ILE A 890 -20.98 -10.17 -10.17
N LEU A 891 -22.26 -10.51 -9.99
CA LEU A 891 -22.90 -10.61 -8.69
C LEU A 891 -22.26 -11.71 -7.82
N ASP A 892 -21.73 -12.80 -8.42
CA ASP A 892 -20.98 -13.80 -7.66
C ASP A 892 -19.71 -13.20 -7.05
N CYS A 893 -19.01 -12.35 -7.81
CA CYS A 893 -17.82 -11.64 -7.32
C CYS A 893 -18.19 -10.64 -6.22
N ILE A 894 -19.28 -9.88 -6.38
CA ILE A 894 -19.79 -8.97 -5.34
C ILE A 894 -20.06 -9.71 -4.03
N PHE A 895 -20.72 -10.87 -4.08
CA PHE A 895 -21.03 -11.66 -2.88
C PHE A 895 -19.83 -12.42 -2.29
N GLN A 896 -18.65 -12.44 -2.93
CA GLN A 896 -17.40 -12.86 -2.28
C GLN A 896 -16.93 -11.83 -1.23
N HIS A 897 -17.27 -10.55 -1.38
CA HIS A 897 -16.96 -9.49 -0.41
C HIS A 897 -18.02 -9.34 0.69
N ILE A 898 -19.13 -10.07 0.58
CA ILE A 898 -20.22 -10.05 1.54
C ILE A 898 -20.30 -11.44 2.18
N PRO A 899 -19.47 -11.73 3.19
CA PRO A 899 -19.45 -13.04 3.85
C PRO A 899 -20.74 -13.28 4.65
N LEU A 900 -21.72 -13.90 4.00
CA LEU A 900 -23.05 -14.18 4.57
C LEU A 900 -23.13 -15.52 5.35
N ARG A 901 -22.03 -16.25 5.49
CA ARG A 901 -22.00 -17.54 6.21
C ARG A 901 -21.60 -17.32 7.67
N SER A 902 -22.53 -17.53 8.60
CA SER A 902 -22.20 -17.68 10.02
C SER A 902 -21.26 -18.87 10.20
N GLY A 903 -20.20 -18.68 10.99
CA GLY A 903 -19.09 -19.63 11.18
C GLY A 903 -19.52 -21.10 11.28
N SER A 904 -19.08 -21.88 10.31
CA SER A 904 -19.02 -23.35 10.40
C SER A 904 -17.61 -23.73 10.84
N GLY A 905 -17.38 -23.76 12.14
CA GLY A 905 -16.16 -24.29 12.76
C GLY A 905 -16.30 -24.34 14.27
N GLY A 906 -16.53 -25.55 14.82
CA GLY A 906 -16.55 -25.83 16.26
C GLY A 906 -17.94 -26.15 16.81
N GLY A 907 -18.11 -27.38 17.28
CA GLY A 907 -19.41 -27.94 17.66
C GLY A 907 -20.03 -27.41 18.96
N ALA A 908 -21.33 -27.75 19.09
CA ALA A 908 -22.12 -27.98 20.30
C ALA A 908 -23.38 -27.10 20.47
N SER A 909 -24.49 -27.84 20.57
CA SER A 909 -25.75 -27.54 21.25
C SER A 909 -26.80 -26.67 20.54
N ALA A 910 -27.87 -27.35 20.13
CA ALA A 910 -29.18 -26.78 19.91
C ALA A 910 -29.84 -26.44 21.25
N SER A 911 -30.21 -25.17 21.47
CA SER A 911 -31.43 -24.79 22.20
C SER A 911 -31.77 -23.32 21.94
N GLY A 912 -33.06 -23.01 21.85
CA GLY A 912 -33.56 -21.79 21.23
C GLY A 912 -33.40 -20.49 22.02
N LYS A 913 -33.13 -19.42 21.27
CA LYS A 913 -33.83 -18.12 21.25
C LYS A 913 -33.22 -17.33 20.09
N LYS A 914 -34.07 -16.80 19.18
CA LYS A 914 -33.64 -15.90 18.10
C LYS A 914 -32.98 -14.67 18.73
N LYS A 915 -31.66 -14.71 18.86
CA LYS A 915 -30.79 -13.55 18.98
C LYS A 915 -30.25 -13.38 17.57
N ASP A 916 -30.50 -12.23 16.97
CA ASP A 916 -30.03 -11.92 15.62
C ASP A 916 -28.55 -12.29 15.52
N ALA A 917 -28.20 -13.17 14.60
CA ALA A 917 -26.81 -13.52 14.37
C ALA A 917 -26.11 -12.23 13.92
N GLU A 918 -25.23 -11.70 14.77
CA GLU A 918 -24.46 -10.50 14.44
C GLU A 918 -23.68 -10.78 13.16
N LEU A 919 -23.94 -9.97 12.14
CA LEU A 919 -23.20 -10.01 10.89
C LEU A 919 -21.74 -9.67 11.19
N VAL A 920 -20.82 -10.35 10.49
CA VAL A 920 -19.41 -9.96 10.50
C VAL A 920 -19.25 -8.51 9.99
N PRO A 921 -18.21 -7.77 10.42
CA PRO A 921 -18.07 -6.34 10.12
C PRO A 921 -18.22 -6.00 8.63
N GLU A 922 -17.65 -6.81 7.75
CA GLU A 922 -17.69 -6.66 6.29
C GLU A 922 -19.12 -6.80 5.75
N ALA A 923 -19.84 -7.83 6.20
CA ALA A 923 -21.23 -8.06 5.79
C ALA A 923 -22.18 -6.97 6.32
N LYS A 924 -21.88 -6.42 7.51
CA LYS A 924 -22.63 -5.28 8.07
C LYS A 924 -22.38 -4.01 7.27
N ALA A 925 -21.12 -3.68 6.99
CA ALA A 925 -20.74 -2.51 6.19
C ALA A 925 -21.36 -2.58 4.78
N ALA A 926 -21.30 -3.74 4.12
CA ALA A 926 -21.93 -3.96 2.83
C ALA A 926 -23.47 -3.81 2.88
N ALA A 927 -24.12 -4.28 3.95
CA ALA A 927 -25.57 -4.16 4.11
C ALA A 927 -26.02 -2.71 4.31
N GLU A 928 -25.28 -1.96 5.13
CA GLU A 928 -25.50 -0.52 5.35
C GLU A 928 -25.27 0.26 4.06
N ALA A 929 -24.17 -0.01 3.36
CA ALA A 929 -23.85 0.59 2.06
C ALA A 929 -24.91 0.29 0.98
N SER A 930 -25.42 -0.95 0.93
CA SER A 930 -26.49 -1.33 0.00
C SER A 930 -27.75 -0.49 0.24
N LYS A 931 -28.15 -0.35 1.50
CA LYS A 931 -29.35 0.41 1.89
C LYS A 931 -29.17 1.89 1.57
N ASP A 932 -28.04 2.46 1.97
CA ASP A 932 -27.77 3.89 1.78
C ASP A 932 -27.65 4.25 0.29
N ALA A 933 -26.94 3.46 -0.52
CA ALA A 933 -26.87 3.68 -1.97
C ALA A 933 -28.25 3.66 -2.65
N ILE A 934 -29.17 2.78 -2.21
CA ILE A 934 -30.56 2.76 -2.71
C ILE A 934 -31.30 4.04 -2.34
N VAL A 935 -31.11 4.56 -1.12
CA VAL A 935 -31.80 5.75 -0.61
C VAL A 935 -31.25 7.03 -1.23
N THR A 936 -29.93 7.17 -1.28
CA THR A 936 -29.24 8.36 -1.81
C THR A 936 -29.16 8.35 -3.34
N CYS A 937 -29.36 7.19 -3.97
CA CYS A 937 -29.16 6.97 -5.40
C CYS A 937 -27.76 7.38 -5.87
N SER A 938 -26.73 7.17 -5.03
CA SER A 938 -25.37 7.59 -5.30
C SER A 938 -24.36 6.53 -4.89
N LEU A 939 -23.33 6.34 -5.73
CA LEU A 939 -22.16 5.51 -5.44
C LEU A 939 -20.93 6.34 -5.04
N LEU A 940 -21.00 7.67 -5.19
CA LEU A 940 -19.87 8.57 -4.99
C LEU A 940 -19.21 8.42 -3.60
N PRO A 941 -19.95 8.37 -2.47
CA PRO A 941 -19.33 8.26 -1.15
C PRO A 941 -18.50 6.98 -0.98
N TYR A 942 -18.91 5.89 -1.61
CA TYR A 942 -18.24 4.58 -1.52
C TYR A 942 -17.02 4.47 -2.42
N VAL A 943 -17.00 5.22 -3.53
CA VAL A 943 -15.81 5.35 -4.38
C VAL A 943 -14.82 6.34 -3.76
N GLU A 944 -15.28 7.38 -3.08
CA GLU A 944 -14.43 8.31 -2.32
C GLU A 944 -13.73 7.60 -1.16
N SER A 945 -14.49 6.84 -0.35
CA SER A 945 -13.95 6.06 0.77
C SER A 945 -13.23 4.78 0.35
N LEU A 946 -13.16 4.46 -0.95
CA LEU A 946 -12.48 3.26 -1.45
C LEU A 946 -10.96 3.32 -1.20
N TRP A 947 -10.42 4.52 -1.07
CA TRP A 947 -9.00 4.79 -1.14
C TRP A 947 -8.43 5.18 0.24
N PRO A 948 -7.35 4.55 0.72
CA PRO A 948 -6.63 3.41 0.12
C PRO A 948 -7.44 2.10 0.15
N VAL A 949 -7.20 1.22 -0.83
CA VAL A 949 -8.01 0.00 -1.01
C VAL A 949 -7.79 -0.99 0.13
N GLY A 950 -8.85 -1.22 0.91
CA GLY A 950 -8.90 -2.23 1.97
C GLY A 950 -10.10 -3.18 1.86
N VAL A 951 -10.12 -4.19 2.73
CA VAL A 951 -11.17 -5.25 2.73
C VAL A 951 -12.55 -4.67 3.07
N LEU A 952 -12.61 -3.75 4.03
CA LEU A 952 -13.86 -3.15 4.50
C LEU A 952 -14.40 -2.14 3.49
N GLU A 953 -13.51 -1.37 2.87
CA GLU A 953 -13.78 -0.41 1.81
C GLU A 953 -14.32 -1.13 0.57
N MET A 954 -13.68 -2.24 0.17
CA MET A 954 -14.17 -3.10 -0.92
C MET A 954 -15.52 -3.75 -0.59
N ALA A 955 -15.76 -4.18 0.65
CA ALA A 955 -17.07 -4.71 1.06
C ALA A 955 -18.17 -3.65 1.00
N SER A 956 -17.86 -2.41 1.41
CA SER A 956 -18.78 -1.28 1.34
C SER A 956 -19.11 -0.92 -0.12
N LEU A 957 -18.11 -0.86 -1.00
CA LEU A 957 -18.31 -0.66 -2.43
C LEU A 957 -19.14 -1.79 -3.04
N ALA A 958 -18.82 -3.06 -2.75
CA ALA A 958 -19.57 -4.23 -3.24
C ALA A 958 -21.05 -4.18 -2.82
N GLY A 959 -21.32 -3.82 -1.57
CA GLY A 959 -22.67 -3.60 -1.06
C GLY A 959 -23.39 -2.48 -1.80
N SER A 960 -22.76 -1.31 -1.95
CA SER A 960 -23.34 -0.19 -2.69
C SER A 960 -23.65 -0.53 -4.15
N LEU A 961 -22.77 -1.27 -4.83
CA LEU A 961 -22.98 -1.79 -6.18
C LEU A 961 -24.18 -2.72 -6.24
N TYR A 962 -24.29 -3.68 -5.31
CA TYR A 962 -25.46 -4.55 -5.21
C TYR A 962 -26.75 -3.75 -5.02
N GLY A 963 -26.74 -2.76 -4.12
CA GLY A 963 -27.85 -1.84 -3.88
C GLY A 963 -28.29 -1.08 -5.14
N MET A 964 -27.33 -0.55 -5.91
CA MET A 964 -27.63 0.16 -7.15
C MET A 964 -28.05 -0.78 -8.29
N MET A 965 -27.43 -1.95 -8.42
CA MET A 965 -27.83 -2.96 -9.41
C MET A 965 -29.25 -3.45 -9.15
N ILE A 966 -29.65 -3.67 -7.90
CA ILE A 966 -31.00 -4.15 -7.59
C ILE A 966 -32.06 -3.07 -7.87
N ARG A 967 -31.72 -1.79 -7.73
CA ARG A 967 -32.58 -0.64 -8.03
C ARG A 967 -32.68 -0.38 -9.54
N LEU A 968 -31.55 -0.35 -10.24
CA LEU A 968 -31.45 0.04 -11.66
C LEU A 968 -31.63 -1.12 -12.65
N LEU A 969 -31.20 -2.32 -12.27
CA LEU A 969 -31.14 -3.51 -13.11
C LEU A 969 -31.88 -4.71 -12.45
N PRO A 970 -33.14 -4.56 -12.03
CA PRO A 970 -33.84 -5.57 -11.24
C PRO A 970 -34.00 -6.91 -11.98
N SER A 971 -34.18 -6.90 -13.31
CA SER A 971 -34.27 -8.13 -14.11
C SER A 971 -32.93 -8.87 -14.20
N TYR A 972 -31.82 -8.14 -14.33
CA TYR A 972 -30.47 -8.69 -14.40
C TYR A 972 -30.12 -9.43 -13.12
N VAL A 973 -30.37 -8.80 -11.97
CA VAL A 973 -30.19 -9.42 -10.64
C VAL A 973 -31.11 -10.61 -10.45
N ARG A 974 -32.37 -10.53 -10.90
CA ARG A 974 -33.32 -11.65 -10.81
C ARG A 974 -32.86 -12.87 -11.62
N THR A 975 -32.41 -12.66 -12.86
CA THR A 975 -31.89 -13.74 -13.72
C THR A 975 -30.75 -14.48 -13.02
N TRP A 976 -29.77 -13.74 -12.47
CA TRP A 976 -28.71 -14.34 -11.66
C TRP A 976 -29.23 -15.10 -10.44
N PHE A 977 -30.08 -14.47 -9.63
CA PHE A 977 -30.61 -15.08 -8.41
C PHE A 977 -31.36 -16.39 -8.69
N THR A 978 -32.14 -16.45 -9.78
CA THR A 978 -32.85 -17.67 -10.20
C THR A 978 -31.91 -18.77 -10.72
N GLY A 979 -30.72 -18.41 -11.18
CA GLY A 979 -29.68 -19.34 -11.64
C GLY A 979 -28.83 -19.94 -10.51
N LEU A 980 -28.91 -19.41 -9.28
CA LEU A 980 -28.11 -19.88 -8.14
C LEU A 980 -28.45 -21.33 -7.76
N ARG A 981 -27.43 -22.18 -7.71
CA ARG A 981 -27.57 -23.60 -7.31
C ARG A 981 -27.46 -23.81 -5.79
N ASP A 982 -26.64 -22.99 -5.11
CA ASP A 982 -26.46 -23.07 -3.66
C ASP A 982 -27.69 -22.50 -2.93
N ARG A 983 -28.52 -23.39 -2.39
CA ARG A 983 -29.74 -23.04 -1.65
C ARG A 983 -29.44 -22.27 -0.36
N SER A 984 -28.31 -22.53 0.28
CA SER A 984 -27.94 -21.85 1.53
C SER A 984 -27.59 -20.39 1.25
N LEU A 985 -26.73 -20.15 0.25
CA LEU A 985 -26.36 -18.83 -0.22
C LEU A 985 -27.58 -18.05 -0.73
N SER A 986 -28.43 -18.66 -1.56
CA SER A 986 -29.67 -18.05 -2.05
C SER A 986 -30.59 -17.61 -0.90
N SER A 987 -30.75 -18.43 0.15
CA SER A 987 -31.54 -18.07 1.33
C SER A 987 -30.92 -16.92 2.12
N SER A 988 -29.59 -16.89 2.26
CA SER A 988 -28.90 -15.80 2.97
C SER A 988 -29.00 -14.48 2.21
N ILE A 989 -28.82 -14.50 0.89
CA ILE A 989 -29.02 -13.33 0.03
C ILE A 989 -30.46 -12.84 0.17
N GLU A 990 -31.46 -13.73 0.07
CA GLU A 990 -32.87 -13.34 0.22
C GLU A 990 -33.15 -12.69 1.59
N SER A 991 -32.51 -13.17 2.66
CA SER A 991 -32.62 -12.58 4.00
C SER A 991 -31.99 -11.19 4.07
N LEU A 992 -30.79 -11.02 3.49
CA LEU A 992 -30.10 -9.73 3.42
C LEU A 992 -30.95 -8.71 2.66
N THR A 993 -31.42 -9.05 1.46
CA THR A 993 -32.24 -8.17 0.63
C THR A 993 -33.54 -7.79 1.33
N ARG A 994 -34.23 -8.76 1.96
CA ARG A 994 -35.47 -8.51 2.70
C ARG A 994 -35.28 -7.51 3.84
N ALA A 995 -34.15 -7.59 4.54
CA ALA A 995 -33.89 -6.77 5.71
C ALA A 995 -33.40 -5.35 5.35
N TRP A 996 -32.51 -5.23 4.35
CA TRP A 996 -31.79 -3.97 4.09
C TRP A 996 -32.17 -3.28 2.78
N CYS A 997 -32.42 -4.03 1.71
CA CYS A 997 -32.61 -3.47 0.37
C CYS A 997 -34.09 -3.30 -0.02
N SER A 998 -34.94 -4.29 0.26
CA SER A 998 -36.36 -4.28 -0.13
C SER A 998 -37.17 -3.17 0.56
N PRO A 999 -36.99 -2.83 1.85
CA PRO A 999 -37.79 -1.79 2.49
C PRO A 999 -37.74 -0.41 1.78
N PRO A 1000 -36.57 0.17 1.46
CA PRO A 1000 -36.53 1.45 0.73
C PRO A 1000 -37.10 1.35 -0.69
N LEU A 1001 -36.88 0.23 -1.41
CA LEU A 1001 -37.42 0.03 -2.76
C LEU A 1001 -38.96 -0.06 -2.78
N LEU A 1002 -39.54 -0.80 -1.83
CA LEU A 1002 -40.98 -0.93 -1.68
C LEU A 1002 -41.64 0.41 -1.36
N LEU A 1003 -41.02 1.20 -0.48
CA LEU A 1003 -41.50 2.54 -0.13
C LEU A 1003 -41.51 3.46 -1.36
N ASP A 1004 -40.43 3.44 -2.16
CA ASP A 1004 -40.33 4.22 -3.40
C ASP A 1004 -41.44 3.83 -4.40
N GLU A 1005 -41.64 2.54 -4.68
CA GLU A 1005 -42.72 2.06 -5.56
C GLU A 1005 -44.11 2.49 -5.07
N PHE A 1006 -44.38 2.38 -3.77
CA PHE A 1006 -45.65 2.81 -3.19
C PHE A 1006 -45.88 4.32 -3.28
N CYS A 1007 -44.82 5.12 -3.11
CA CYS A 1007 -44.89 6.57 -3.30
C CYS A 1007 -45.15 6.93 -4.77
N GLN A 1008 -44.40 6.34 -5.71
CA GLN A 1008 -44.57 6.57 -7.14
C GLN A 1008 -45.98 6.21 -7.62
N VAL A 1009 -46.56 5.11 -7.14
CA VAL A 1009 -47.94 4.74 -7.49
C VAL A 1009 -48.95 5.76 -6.96
N LYS A 1010 -48.78 6.25 -5.74
CA LYS A 1010 -49.68 7.24 -5.14
C LYS A 1010 -49.60 8.61 -5.84
N GLU A 1011 -48.41 8.99 -6.31
CA GLU A 1011 -48.17 10.31 -6.93
C GLU A 1011 -48.51 10.34 -8.42
N SER A 1012 -48.24 9.26 -9.16
CA SER A 1012 -48.37 9.26 -10.63
C SER A 1012 -49.68 8.66 -11.15
N VAL A 1013 -50.45 7.98 -10.30
CA VAL A 1013 -51.72 7.36 -10.70
C VAL A 1013 -52.90 8.15 -10.14
N TYR A 1014 -53.53 8.95 -11.00
CA TYR A 1014 -54.69 9.76 -10.63
C TYR A 1014 -55.98 8.93 -10.59
N ALA A 1015 -56.73 9.07 -9.51
CA ALA A 1015 -58.08 8.52 -9.41
C ALA A 1015 -59.07 9.39 -10.18
N ASP A 1016 -60.00 8.76 -10.88
CA ASP A 1016 -61.13 9.40 -11.57
C ASP A 1016 -62.45 8.73 -11.16
N GLU A 1017 -63.59 9.16 -11.72
CA GLU A 1017 -64.90 8.57 -11.38
C GLU A 1017 -64.98 7.07 -11.72
N THR A 1018 -64.14 6.58 -12.63
CA THR A 1018 -64.12 5.19 -13.09
C THR A 1018 -62.97 4.37 -12.53
N PHE A 1019 -62.02 4.99 -11.81
CA PHE A 1019 -60.77 4.35 -11.42
C PHE A 1019 -60.25 4.85 -10.06
N SER A 1020 -59.92 3.92 -9.17
CA SER A 1020 -59.34 4.23 -7.86
C SER A 1020 -58.19 3.28 -7.52
N VAL A 1021 -57.16 3.80 -6.86
CA VAL A 1021 -56.01 3.02 -6.38
C VAL A 1021 -55.84 3.19 -4.87
N SER A 1022 -55.61 2.10 -4.15
CA SER A 1022 -55.26 2.10 -2.73
C SER A 1022 -54.03 1.25 -2.48
N VAL A 1023 -53.18 1.67 -1.54
CA VAL A 1023 -51.90 1.01 -1.23
C VAL A 1023 -51.91 0.54 0.22
N ASN A 1024 -51.67 -0.74 0.43
CA ASN A 1024 -51.53 -1.36 1.74
C ASN A 1024 -50.05 -1.69 2.02
N ARG A 1025 -49.39 -0.83 2.78
CA ARG A 1025 -47.95 -0.96 3.10
C ARG A 1025 -47.62 -2.16 3.98
N SER A 1026 -48.53 -2.57 4.86
CA SER A 1026 -48.29 -3.68 5.81
C SER A 1026 -48.37 -5.06 5.14
N ALA A 1027 -49.19 -5.18 4.10
CA ALA A 1027 -49.35 -6.42 3.32
C ALA A 1027 -48.51 -6.43 2.03
N TYR A 1028 -47.84 -5.31 1.70
CA TYR A 1028 -47.16 -5.08 0.42
C TYR A 1028 -48.07 -5.22 -0.80
N GLU A 1029 -49.32 -4.73 -0.69
CA GLU A 1029 -50.35 -4.88 -1.71
C GLU A 1029 -50.79 -3.53 -2.30
N ILE A 1030 -51.07 -3.50 -3.59
CA ILE A 1030 -51.67 -2.37 -4.30
C ILE A 1030 -52.98 -2.84 -4.90
N ILE A 1031 -54.08 -2.17 -4.55
CA ILE A 1031 -55.42 -2.51 -5.03
C ILE A 1031 -55.85 -1.44 -6.03
N ALA A 1032 -56.06 -1.84 -7.28
CA ALA A 1032 -56.56 -0.98 -8.35
C ALA A 1032 -57.97 -1.43 -8.75
N THR A 1033 -58.95 -0.55 -8.57
CA THR A 1033 -60.36 -0.80 -8.88
C THR A 1033 -60.78 0.05 -10.06
N TYR A 1034 -61.25 -0.60 -11.12
CA TYR A 1034 -61.85 0.04 -12.29
C TYR A 1034 -63.34 -0.28 -12.33
N LYS A 1035 -64.20 0.72 -12.48
CA LYS A 1035 -65.66 0.57 -12.54
C LYS A 1035 -66.27 1.54 -13.56
N LYS A 1036 -67.01 1.01 -14.53
CA LYS A 1036 -67.74 1.78 -15.54
C LYS A 1036 -69.10 1.13 -15.77
N GLU A 1037 -70.17 1.87 -15.46
CA GLU A 1037 -71.57 1.39 -15.52
C GLU A 1037 -71.79 0.12 -14.66
N GLU A 1038 -72.34 -0.96 -15.24
CA GLU A 1038 -72.54 -2.27 -14.59
C GLU A 1038 -71.29 -3.18 -14.63
N THR A 1039 -70.19 -2.72 -15.24
CA THR A 1039 -68.95 -3.49 -15.39
C THR A 1039 -67.84 -2.98 -14.48
N GLY A 1040 -67.03 -3.88 -13.93
CA GLY A 1040 -65.92 -3.47 -13.06
C GLY A 1040 -64.96 -4.61 -12.71
N ILE A 1041 -63.72 -4.26 -12.37
CA ILE A 1041 -62.66 -5.20 -12.01
C ILE A 1041 -61.83 -4.65 -10.85
N ASP A 1042 -61.52 -5.52 -9.87
CA ASP A 1042 -60.61 -5.22 -8.77
C ASP A 1042 -59.35 -6.07 -8.92
N LEU A 1043 -58.22 -5.39 -9.13
CA LEU A 1043 -56.90 -6.01 -9.20
C LEU A 1043 -56.13 -5.80 -7.90
N VAL A 1044 -55.44 -6.84 -7.47
CA VAL A 1044 -54.50 -6.83 -6.34
C VAL A 1044 -53.12 -7.19 -6.86
N ILE A 1045 -52.18 -6.27 -6.73
CA ILE A 1045 -50.77 -6.43 -7.09
C ILE A 1045 -49.98 -6.61 -5.79
N ARG A 1046 -49.42 -7.79 -5.55
CA ARG A 1046 -48.63 -8.11 -4.35
C ARG A 1046 -47.14 -8.08 -4.66
N LEU A 1047 -46.40 -7.21 -3.97
CA LEU A 1047 -44.95 -7.17 -4.06
C LEU A 1047 -44.36 -8.14 -3.00
N PRO A 1048 -43.37 -8.97 -3.36
CA PRO A 1048 -42.75 -9.89 -2.41
C PRO A 1048 -41.92 -9.14 -1.35
N SER A 1049 -41.78 -9.73 -0.16
CA SER A 1049 -40.95 -9.16 0.91
C SER A 1049 -39.46 -9.01 0.54
N CYS A 1050 -38.99 -9.79 -0.43
CA CYS A 1050 -37.64 -9.72 -1.01
C CYS A 1050 -37.65 -9.06 -2.40
N TYR A 1051 -38.56 -8.12 -2.65
CA TYR A 1051 -38.62 -7.36 -3.90
C TYR A 1051 -37.27 -6.69 -4.21
N PRO A 1052 -36.77 -6.76 -5.46
CA PRO A 1052 -37.35 -7.32 -6.69
C PRO A 1052 -36.87 -8.75 -7.05
N LEU A 1053 -36.23 -9.49 -6.13
CA LEU A 1053 -35.67 -10.83 -6.40
C LEU A 1053 -36.72 -11.84 -6.83
N ARG A 1054 -37.91 -11.80 -6.23
CA ARG A 1054 -39.06 -12.60 -6.66
C ARG A 1054 -40.01 -11.77 -7.52
N HIS A 1055 -40.79 -12.44 -8.35
CA HIS A 1055 -41.77 -11.77 -9.20
C HIS A 1055 -42.92 -11.18 -8.38
N VAL A 1056 -43.45 -10.07 -8.87
CA VAL A 1056 -44.71 -9.50 -8.39
C VAL A 1056 -45.86 -10.41 -8.81
N GLU A 1057 -46.80 -10.63 -7.90
CA GLU A 1057 -48.00 -11.42 -8.15
C GLU A 1057 -49.17 -10.48 -8.44
N VAL A 1058 -49.96 -10.80 -9.46
CA VAL A 1058 -51.14 -10.03 -9.85
C VAL A 1058 -52.34 -10.96 -9.79
N GLU A 1059 -53.36 -10.56 -9.05
CA GLU A 1059 -54.60 -11.30 -8.88
C GLU A 1059 -55.81 -10.41 -9.19
N CYS A 1060 -56.88 -11.03 -9.69
CA CYS A 1060 -58.18 -10.38 -9.85
C CYS A 1060 -59.12 -10.92 -8.77
N THR A 1061 -59.55 -10.06 -7.85
CA THR A 1061 -60.41 -10.47 -6.72
C THR A 1061 -61.90 -10.34 -7.02
N ARG A 1062 -62.27 -9.42 -7.92
CA ARG A 1062 -63.66 -9.21 -8.36
C ARG A 1062 -63.69 -8.87 -9.84
N SER A 1063 -64.56 -9.52 -10.60
CA SER A 1063 -64.91 -9.15 -11.97
C SER A 1063 -66.42 -9.14 -12.13
N LEU A 1064 -66.98 -8.02 -12.57
CA LEU A 1064 -68.40 -7.78 -12.80
C LEU A 1064 -68.59 -7.43 -14.27
N GLY A 1065 -69.45 -8.16 -14.98
CA GLY A 1065 -69.74 -7.92 -16.40
C GLY A 1065 -68.60 -8.24 -17.39
N ILE A 1066 -67.54 -8.91 -16.95
CA ILE A 1066 -66.38 -9.33 -17.77
C ILE A 1066 -66.33 -10.86 -17.80
N SER A 1067 -66.18 -11.46 -18.99
CA SER A 1067 -66.06 -12.92 -19.10
C SER A 1067 -64.73 -13.44 -18.52
N GLU A 1068 -64.74 -14.66 -17.98
CA GLU A 1068 -63.56 -15.27 -17.35
C GLU A 1068 -62.36 -15.36 -18.30
N VAL A 1069 -62.61 -15.69 -19.57
CA VAL A 1069 -61.57 -15.77 -20.61
C VAL A 1069 -60.92 -14.41 -20.86
N LYS A 1070 -61.71 -13.34 -20.89
CA LYS A 1070 -61.22 -11.96 -21.10
C LYS A 1070 -60.44 -11.47 -19.88
N CYS A 1071 -60.96 -11.72 -18.69
CA CYS A 1071 -60.29 -11.43 -17.43
C CYS A 1071 -58.91 -12.14 -17.34
N ARG A 1072 -58.85 -13.42 -17.73
CA ARG A 1072 -57.60 -14.20 -17.73
C ARG A 1072 -56.57 -13.65 -18.73
N LYS A 1073 -56.99 -13.27 -19.94
CA LYS A 1073 -56.10 -12.65 -20.94
C LYS A 1073 -55.52 -11.33 -20.45
N TRP A 1074 -56.35 -10.48 -19.84
CA TRP A 1074 -55.90 -9.21 -19.29
C TRP A 1074 -54.95 -9.38 -18.10
N LEU A 1075 -55.25 -10.34 -17.22
CA LEU A 1075 -54.36 -10.69 -16.11
C LEU A 1075 -53.01 -11.22 -16.62
N LEU A 1076 -53.00 -12.05 -17.65
CA LEU A 1076 -51.78 -12.54 -18.29
C LEU A 1076 -50.98 -11.40 -18.93
N SER A 1077 -51.65 -10.45 -19.59
CA SER A 1077 -51.01 -9.29 -20.19
C SER A 1077 -50.35 -8.39 -19.13
N LEU A 1078 -51.06 -8.08 -18.04
CA LEU A 1078 -50.52 -7.28 -16.93
C LEU A 1078 -49.43 -8.02 -16.16
N THR A 1079 -49.60 -9.32 -15.88
CA THR A 1079 -48.57 -10.14 -15.23
C THR A 1079 -47.32 -10.21 -16.08
N SER A 1080 -47.45 -10.36 -17.41
CA SER A 1080 -46.34 -10.33 -18.35
C SER A 1080 -45.65 -8.96 -18.35
N PHE A 1081 -46.41 -7.87 -18.31
CA PHE A 1081 -45.88 -6.50 -18.24
C PHE A 1081 -45.03 -6.27 -16.98
N VAL A 1082 -45.58 -6.58 -15.80
CA VAL A 1082 -44.91 -6.38 -14.50
C VAL A 1082 -43.72 -7.34 -14.32
N ARG A 1083 -43.75 -8.53 -14.93
CA ARG A 1083 -42.63 -9.50 -14.83
C ARG A 1083 -41.49 -9.24 -15.79
N ASN A 1084 -41.77 -8.76 -17.00
CA ASN A 1084 -40.80 -8.67 -18.10
C ASN A 1084 -40.17 -7.29 -18.27
N GLN A 1085 -40.66 -6.26 -17.59
CA GLN A 1085 -40.10 -4.91 -17.70
C GLN A 1085 -39.35 -4.49 -16.43
N ASN A 1086 -38.27 -3.73 -16.62
CA ASN A 1086 -37.62 -2.93 -15.58
C ASN A 1086 -38.47 -1.68 -15.19
N GLY A 1087 -39.78 -1.71 -15.45
CA GLY A 1087 -40.66 -0.56 -15.32
C GLY A 1087 -41.30 -0.45 -13.94
N ALA A 1088 -41.55 0.78 -13.50
CA ALA A 1088 -42.27 1.10 -12.27
C ALA A 1088 -43.68 0.50 -12.28
N VAL A 1089 -44.15 -0.02 -11.14
CA VAL A 1089 -45.50 -0.61 -10.99
C VAL A 1089 -46.59 0.40 -11.38
N ALA A 1090 -46.33 1.69 -11.19
CA ALA A 1090 -47.22 2.77 -11.57
C ALA A 1090 -47.49 2.86 -13.08
N GLU A 1091 -46.47 2.65 -13.93
CA GLU A 1091 -46.65 2.63 -15.39
C GLU A 1091 -47.51 1.44 -15.83
N ALA A 1092 -47.33 0.29 -15.18
CA ALA A 1092 -48.15 -0.89 -15.42
C ALA A 1092 -49.63 -0.60 -15.16
N ILE A 1093 -49.93 0.05 -14.04
CA ILE A 1093 -51.29 0.42 -13.67
C ILE A 1093 -51.87 1.46 -14.66
N ARG A 1094 -51.09 2.46 -15.08
CA ARG A 1094 -51.53 3.47 -16.06
C ARG A 1094 -51.81 2.87 -17.44
N THR A 1095 -50.90 2.04 -17.95
CA THR A 1095 -51.08 1.34 -19.22
C THR A 1095 -52.28 0.39 -19.16
N TRP A 1096 -52.47 -0.29 -18.03
CA TRP A 1096 -53.63 -1.15 -17.80
C TRP A 1096 -54.95 -0.37 -17.81
N LYS A 1097 -55.04 0.77 -17.10
CA LYS A 1097 -56.21 1.66 -17.15
C LYS A 1097 -56.51 2.10 -18.58
N SER A 1098 -55.49 2.56 -19.31
CA SER A 1098 -55.67 3.05 -20.69
C SER A 1098 -56.11 1.94 -21.65
N ASN A 1099 -55.64 0.70 -21.46
CA ASN A 1099 -56.12 -0.45 -22.19
C ASN A 1099 -57.62 -0.70 -21.94
N PHE A 1100 -58.06 -0.60 -20.68
CA PHE A 1100 -59.48 -0.74 -20.35
C PHE A 1100 -60.33 0.35 -21.01
N ASP A 1101 -59.89 1.61 -20.93
CA ASP A 1101 -60.60 2.73 -21.56
C ASP A 1101 -60.77 2.51 -23.07
N LYS A 1102 -59.71 2.05 -23.77
CA LYS A 1102 -59.73 1.79 -25.22
C LYS A 1102 -60.55 0.56 -25.62
N GLU A 1103 -60.65 -0.44 -24.76
CA GLU A 1103 -61.55 -1.57 -24.99
C GLU A 1103 -63.00 -1.10 -25.03
N PHE A 1104 -63.40 -0.20 -24.11
CA PHE A 1104 -64.75 0.38 -24.12
C PHE A 1104 -64.99 1.29 -25.33
N GLU A 1105 -63.94 1.81 -25.96
CA GLU A 1105 -64.01 2.51 -27.25
C GLU A 1105 -64.10 1.55 -28.46
N GLY A 1106 -64.06 0.23 -28.23
CA GLY A 1106 -64.21 -0.80 -29.27
C GLY A 1106 -62.92 -1.15 -30.01
N VAL A 1107 -61.75 -0.82 -29.44
CA VAL A 1107 -60.45 -1.17 -30.05
C VAL A 1107 -60.08 -2.62 -29.71
N GLU A 1108 -59.86 -3.44 -30.73
CA GLU A 1108 -59.44 -4.84 -30.55
C GLU A 1108 -58.01 -4.96 -30.00
N GLU A 1109 -57.80 -5.91 -29.09
CA GLU A 1109 -56.50 -6.31 -28.54
C GLU A 1109 -55.59 -6.99 -29.56
N CYS A 1110 -54.27 -6.87 -29.41
CA CYS A 1110 -53.33 -7.65 -30.22
C CYS A 1110 -53.35 -9.13 -29.79
N PRO A 1111 -53.55 -10.08 -30.72
CA PRO A 1111 -53.60 -11.51 -30.37
C PRO A 1111 -52.28 -12.14 -29.90
N ILE A 1112 -51.14 -11.46 -30.09
CA ILE A 1112 -49.82 -11.96 -29.67
C ILE A 1112 -49.55 -11.63 -28.20
N CYS A 1113 -49.77 -10.38 -27.79
CA CYS A 1113 -49.46 -9.90 -26.44
C CYS A 1113 -50.69 -9.71 -25.54
N TYR A 1114 -51.89 -9.95 -26.08
CA TYR A 1114 -53.19 -9.79 -25.40
C TYR A 1114 -53.40 -8.38 -24.80
N SER A 1115 -52.80 -7.36 -25.42
CA SER A 1115 -52.88 -5.95 -25.00
C SER A 1115 -53.33 -5.06 -26.16
N ILE A 1116 -54.07 -3.98 -25.88
CA ILE A 1116 -54.42 -2.95 -26.87
C ILE A 1116 -53.24 -2.01 -27.09
N LEU A 1117 -52.58 -1.55 -26.03
CA LEU A 1117 -51.37 -0.76 -26.12
C LEU A 1117 -50.16 -1.68 -26.03
N HIS A 1118 -49.25 -1.53 -26.98
CA HIS A 1118 -48.00 -2.27 -26.91
C HIS A 1118 -47.21 -1.83 -25.68
N THR A 1119 -46.68 -2.84 -25.03
CA THR A 1119 -45.98 -2.83 -23.77
C THR A 1119 -44.77 -1.87 -23.71
N SER A 1120 -44.04 -1.65 -24.82
CA SER A 1120 -42.84 -0.77 -24.82
C SER A 1120 -42.99 0.56 -25.56
N ASN A 1121 -43.92 0.70 -26.50
CA ASN A 1121 -44.01 1.89 -27.36
C ASN A 1121 -45.43 2.49 -27.37
N HIS A 1122 -46.33 1.97 -26.53
CA HIS A 1122 -47.74 2.37 -26.39
C HIS A 1122 -48.51 2.46 -27.72
N GLY A 1123 -48.04 1.76 -28.76
CA GLY A 1123 -48.66 1.73 -30.07
C GLY A 1123 -49.93 0.87 -30.10
N LEU A 1124 -50.87 1.21 -30.98
CA LEU A 1124 -52.08 0.42 -31.24
C LEU A 1124 -51.80 -0.72 -32.24
N PRO A 1125 -52.55 -1.83 -32.21
CA PRO A 1125 -52.46 -2.87 -33.22
C PRO A 1125 -53.05 -2.34 -34.52
N ARG A 1126 -52.17 -1.98 -35.46
CA ARG A 1126 -52.57 -1.40 -36.76
C ARG A 1126 -52.38 -2.37 -37.92
N LEU A 1127 -51.50 -3.37 -37.79
CA LEU A 1127 -51.18 -4.29 -38.89
C LEU A 1127 -52.22 -5.40 -38.96
N ALA A 1128 -53.12 -5.36 -39.93
CA ALA A 1128 -54.17 -6.37 -40.11
C ALA A 1128 -53.71 -7.49 -41.05
N CYS A 1129 -53.91 -8.75 -40.66
CA CYS A 1129 -53.71 -9.87 -41.57
C CYS A 1129 -54.72 -9.80 -42.73
N LYS A 1130 -54.27 -10.03 -43.97
CA LYS A 1130 -55.16 -10.00 -45.14
C LYS A 1130 -56.25 -11.06 -45.09
N THR A 1131 -55.96 -12.23 -44.52
CA THR A 1131 -56.86 -13.39 -44.43
C THR A 1131 -57.82 -13.30 -43.25
N CYS A 1132 -57.31 -13.29 -42.01
CA CYS A 1132 -58.15 -13.34 -40.81
C CYS A 1132 -58.56 -11.96 -40.25
N LYS A 1133 -58.07 -10.86 -40.85
CA LYS A 1133 -58.38 -9.46 -40.50
C LYS A 1133 -58.00 -8.99 -39.09
N HIS A 1134 -57.55 -9.89 -38.20
CA HIS A 1134 -57.03 -9.51 -36.89
C HIS A 1134 -55.82 -8.59 -37.00
N LYS A 1135 -55.75 -7.62 -36.08
CA LYS A 1135 -54.71 -6.59 -36.03
C LYS A 1135 -53.62 -6.94 -35.03
N PHE A 1136 -52.38 -6.60 -35.37
CA PHE A 1136 -51.20 -6.85 -34.55
C PHE A 1136 -50.39 -5.57 -34.33
N HIS A 1137 -49.67 -5.49 -33.21
CA HIS A 1137 -48.60 -4.51 -33.04
C HIS A 1137 -47.45 -4.86 -33.98
N GLY A 1138 -46.83 -3.84 -34.59
CA GLY A 1138 -45.66 -4.03 -35.45
C GLY A 1138 -44.52 -4.77 -34.76
N ALA A 1139 -44.18 -4.36 -33.54
CA ALA A 1139 -43.13 -4.98 -32.74
C ALA A 1139 -43.42 -6.46 -32.41
N CYS A 1140 -44.66 -6.80 -31.99
CA CYS A 1140 -45.03 -8.18 -31.71
C CYS A 1140 -44.95 -9.06 -32.96
N LEU A 1141 -45.42 -8.56 -34.10
CA LEU A 1141 -45.43 -9.30 -35.34
C LEU A 1141 -44.02 -9.49 -35.90
N TYR A 1142 -43.17 -8.46 -35.83
CA TYR A 1142 -41.77 -8.56 -36.23
C TYR A 1142 -41.01 -9.57 -35.39
N LYS A 1143 -41.15 -9.51 -34.05
CA LYS A 1143 -40.56 -10.50 -33.14
C LYS A 1143 -41.06 -11.92 -33.42
N TRP A 1144 -42.32 -12.08 -33.79
CA TRP A 1144 -42.87 -13.36 -34.18
C TRP A 1144 -42.20 -13.89 -35.47
N PHE A 1145 -42.03 -13.05 -36.49
CA PHE A 1145 -41.37 -13.47 -37.73
C PHE A 1145 -39.91 -13.83 -37.52
N SER A 1146 -39.17 -13.06 -36.72
CA SER A 1146 -37.77 -13.34 -36.42
C SER A 1146 -37.60 -14.63 -35.60
N THR A 1147 -38.47 -14.90 -34.64
CA THR A 1147 -38.39 -16.13 -33.82
C THR A 1147 -38.93 -17.38 -34.53
N SER A 1148 -39.91 -17.24 -35.42
CA SER A 1148 -40.51 -18.38 -36.15
C SER A 1148 -39.85 -18.69 -37.50
N ASN A 1149 -38.93 -17.84 -37.96
CA ASN A 1149 -38.29 -17.89 -39.28
C ASN A 1149 -39.29 -17.97 -40.46
N LYS A 1150 -40.54 -17.51 -40.26
CA LYS A 1150 -41.61 -17.53 -41.27
C LYS A 1150 -42.45 -16.25 -41.16
N SER A 1151 -42.71 -15.61 -42.29
CA SER A 1151 -43.58 -14.44 -42.40
C SER A 1151 -45.08 -14.82 -42.45
N THR A 1152 -45.50 -15.77 -41.61
CA THR A 1152 -46.89 -16.26 -41.55
C THR A 1152 -47.64 -15.69 -40.35
N CYS A 1153 -48.92 -15.37 -40.55
CA CYS A 1153 -49.80 -14.87 -39.49
C CYS A 1153 -49.87 -15.87 -38.32
N PRO A 1154 -49.67 -15.44 -37.05
CA PRO A 1154 -49.71 -16.33 -35.88
C PRO A 1154 -51.03 -17.10 -35.73
N LEU A 1155 -52.15 -16.50 -36.17
CA LEU A 1155 -53.48 -17.09 -36.03
C LEU A 1155 -53.86 -18.05 -37.16
N CYS A 1156 -53.78 -17.63 -38.41
CA CYS A 1156 -54.26 -18.42 -39.56
C CYS A 1156 -53.14 -19.08 -40.38
N GLN A 1157 -51.87 -18.89 -40.00
CA GLN A 1157 -50.68 -19.49 -40.64
C GLN A 1157 -50.52 -19.16 -42.13
N THR A 1158 -51.30 -18.23 -42.69
CA THR A 1158 -51.12 -17.73 -44.05
C THR A 1158 -50.02 -16.66 -44.10
N PRO A 1159 -49.30 -16.50 -45.22
CA PRO A 1159 -48.40 -15.37 -45.43
C PRO A 1159 -49.10 -14.04 -45.13
N PHE A 1160 -48.43 -13.14 -44.41
CA PHE A 1160 -49.03 -11.95 -43.82
C PHE A 1160 -49.41 -10.86 -44.82
#